data_AF-A0A845UQ95-F1
#
_entry.id   AF-A0A845UQ95-F1
#
_cell.length_a   1.000
_cell.length_b   1.000
_cell.length_c   1.000
_cell.angle_alpha   90.00
_cell.angle_beta   90.00
_cell.angle_gamma   90.00
#
_symmetry.space_group_name_H-M   'P 1'
#
loop_
_entity.id
_entity.type
_entity.pdbx_description
1 polymer ?
#
loop_
_entity_poly.entity_id
_entity_poly.type
_entity_poly.pdbx_seq_one_letter_code
_entity_poly.pdbx_strand_id
1 'polypeptide(L)'
;MGIATIKAGLASAFGNLMKKNMDSFFFLETGISGTKYVVSADGSIMSIIRIDGLKKMAGAEEMVGVIDKMNLKLSSYFDQSGHALQVWFSRDPDASQDLVASLNHPARVVAEKLKLELGDLFDERETHLSKFITQEGCYLALWTRPSVLTKTELESIKHETKRPDKWPMAISTQDIFRASRQLVTRHDSFVTSFLSDLRELSLRAEALEAHDALAAVRTSLYPDLLGSNWRPALPGDNVSVRNPAWAKGDASHLFVPPLRDQMFSRGGEVLSPRIVRVGRYNFATLDMTVGPQDVRPFSELLNRMITGNEFPWRTSFLLEGNGLSGEMQVKSTLAAVVGFTNSENKQIRDSIEAMQALKKSGDEVVVRFRVSFATWAPVDNIQLLEERVSQLQRSVESWGYCGVSSGSGDPLASFMSSALGVDVASTANAGAPPMKDALYMMPWNRDASPWEKGSVLFRTNDGRPWPYEPGSSKQTTYIDLVFAPPGYAKSVFLNTTNLALCLSPSATTSSSGTQLPRIAILDVGPSSSGLISLIKEALPPSKRHLAQYKRLRMIKDHAINPFDTQLGCRRPLPVERAFLVNFLSILGTPVGDKTPPSGLSDLAGMVVDEVYKEFDDKERRGNPKRYTSQEDLEVDATLAKHDIVLSDAPTWWEVVDRLFEVGELHVASLAQRFAVPLVEDLNVVVRKRQIQDVHGSARTGTGEALVDVFQRMISSALTEYSILTIPTRFDIGDSRVVSLDIDEAAPKGGAPAEKQTALVYMLARFVLARDFYLNEDVVNLMPEDYRRHHSKRISALREMPKKIVMDEFHRTKATPQVRDQVMIDLREGRKWGVHIALASQLLDDFDDDMVDMATGVWIMGVGTERAAKKASGVFGLSPAANRVLRTQLNGPGPKGAPFLALLNMKDGSHEHLLYNTLGPMELWAFSTDPSDARVRNRLYEMVGPLEARRRLAKQFPNGSAVPEIERRKARLAEQGANHDDGEGVIEDLAQELARG
;
A
#
# COMPACT_ATOMS: atom_id res chain seq x y z
N MET A 1 43.21 34.69 40.04
CA MET A 1 42.95 33.60 39.08
C MET A 1 43.17 34.09 37.64
N GLY A 2 44.41 34.46 37.26
CA GLY A 2 44.62 35.36 36.10
C GLY A 2 45.58 34.90 35.00
N ILE A 3 46.22 33.73 35.10
CA ILE A 3 47.20 33.28 34.07
C ILE A 3 46.97 31.82 33.65
N ALA A 4 46.47 30.97 34.56
CA ALA A 4 46.15 29.57 34.25
C ALA A 4 44.91 29.42 33.32
N THR A 5 43.89 30.27 33.49
CA THR A 5 42.66 30.28 32.67
C THR A 5 42.93 30.77 31.25
N ILE A 6 43.88 31.69 31.07
CA ILE A 6 44.31 32.22 29.77
C ILE A 6 45.15 31.17 29.02
N LYS A 7 46.02 30.43 29.71
CA LYS A 7 46.77 29.31 29.12
C LYS A 7 45.87 28.13 28.75
N ALA A 8 44.82 27.83 29.51
CA ALA A 8 43.84 26.81 29.16
C ALA A 8 42.96 27.22 27.96
N GLY A 9 42.58 28.50 27.87
CA GLY A 9 41.86 29.05 26.72
C GLY A 9 42.70 29.15 25.45
N LEU A 10 44.00 29.46 25.57
CA LEU A 10 44.94 29.47 24.44
C LEU A 10 45.32 28.04 24.02
N ALA A 11 45.45 27.09 24.93
CA ALA A 11 45.70 25.68 24.60
C ALA A 11 44.47 24.99 23.97
N SER A 12 43.24 25.38 24.33
CA SER A 12 42.04 24.90 23.62
C SER A 12 41.86 25.59 22.27
N ALA A 13 42.24 26.87 22.14
CA ALA A 13 42.27 27.58 20.86
C ALA A 13 43.36 27.04 19.90
N PHE A 14 44.53 26.66 20.41
CA PHE A 14 45.60 26.02 19.62
C PHE A 14 45.34 24.52 19.37
N GLY A 15 44.70 23.82 20.32
CA GLY A 15 44.22 22.45 20.13
C GLY A 15 43.13 22.37 19.06
N ASN A 16 42.31 23.42 18.91
CA ASN A 16 41.35 23.57 17.82
C ASN A 16 41.98 23.87 16.45
N LEU A 17 43.29 24.20 16.39
CA LEU A 17 44.03 24.33 15.13
C LEU A 17 44.60 22.97 14.64
N MET A 18 44.55 21.93 15.48
CA MET A 18 44.94 20.56 15.19
C MET A 18 43.74 19.62 15.44
N LYS A 19 42.61 19.86 14.76
CA LYS A 19 41.42 19.01 14.92
C LYS A 19 41.64 17.64 14.27
N LYS A 20 41.64 16.58 15.08
CA LYS A 20 41.66 15.17 14.61
C LYS A 20 40.47 14.33 15.07
N ASN A 21 39.43 14.91 15.69
CA ASN A 21 38.27 14.15 16.18
C ASN A 21 36.93 14.62 15.55
N MET A 22 36.07 13.67 15.21
CA MET A 22 34.78 13.88 14.52
C MET A 22 33.85 14.85 15.26
N ASP A 23 33.89 14.81 16.59
CA ASP A 23 33.05 15.63 17.48
C ASP A 23 33.17 17.14 17.19
N SER A 24 34.31 17.58 16.67
CA SER A 24 34.59 18.98 16.41
C SER A 24 33.87 19.58 15.19
N PHE A 25 33.14 18.74 14.44
CA PHE A 25 32.33 19.08 13.27
C PHE A 25 30.82 18.95 13.54
N PHE A 26 30.41 18.62 14.76
CA PHE A 26 29.00 18.44 15.11
C PHE A 26 28.45 19.68 15.79
N PHE A 27 27.51 20.35 15.12
CA PHE A 27 27.03 21.66 15.53
C PHE A 27 25.76 21.63 16.40
N LEU A 28 25.11 20.47 16.51
CA LEU A 28 23.87 20.31 17.28
C LEU A 28 24.16 20.18 18.78
N GLU A 29 23.43 20.94 19.61
CA GLU A 29 23.68 21.05 21.06
C GLU A 29 22.61 20.34 21.89
N THR A 30 21.33 20.47 21.53
CA THR A 30 20.21 19.86 22.27
C THR A 30 18.99 19.60 21.39
N GLY A 31 18.17 18.62 21.76
CA GLY A 31 16.80 18.44 21.25
C GLY A 31 15.77 18.66 22.36
N ILE A 32 14.48 18.71 22.03
CA ILE A 32 13.39 18.76 23.03
C ILE A 32 12.40 17.62 22.73
N SER A 33 12.25 16.71 23.68
CA SER A 33 11.36 15.54 23.56
C SER A 33 9.91 15.96 23.33
N GLY A 34 9.25 15.31 22.36
CA GLY A 34 7.87 15.61 21.98
C GLY A 34 7.71 16.82 21.06
N THR A 35 8.81 17.35 20.51
CA THR A 35 8.80 18.49 19.58
C THR A 35 9.61 18.18 18.32
N LYS A 36 9.50 19.02 17.30
CA LYS A 36 10.30 18.93 16.06
C LYS A 36 11.65 19.67 16.12
N TYR A 37 11.98 20.29 17.26
CA TYR A 37 13.07 21.26 17.36
C TYR A 37 14.38 20.63 17.80
N VAL A 38 15.43 20.92 17.03
CA VAL A 38 16.82 20.67 17.41
C VAL A 38 17.56 22.01 17.43
N VAL A 39 18.28 22.28 18.51
CA VAL A 39 18.99 23.55 18.72
C VAL A 39 20.49 23.32 18.58
N SER A 40 21.14 24.23 17.88
CA SER A 40 22.58 24.20 17.61
C SER A 40 23.38 25.10 18.55
N ALA A 41 24.71 24.98 18.50
CA ALA A 41 25.62 25.66 19.40
C ALA A 41 25.57 27.21 19.31
N ASP A 42 25.25 27.78 18.14
CA ASP A 42 25.03 29.22 17.98
C ASP A 42 23.62 29.70 18.34
N GLY A 43 22.74 28.77 18.75
CA GLY A 43 21.34 29.01 19.06
C GLY A 43 20.40 28.86 17.85
N SER A 44 20.90 28.56 16.64
CA SER A 44 20.04 28.29 15.49
C SER A 44 19.14 27.08 15.75
N ILE A 45 17.93 27.12 15.20
CA ILE A 45 16.93 26.05 15.34
C ILE A 45 16.78 25.33 14.01
N MET A 46 16.81 24.00 14.07
CA MET A 46 16.60 23.10 12.96
C MET A 46 15.33 22.27 13.17
N SER A 47 14.58 22.05 12.09
CA SER A 47 13.61 20.96 11.97
C SER A 47 13.96 20.12 10.75
N ILE A 48 13.87 18.79 10.86
CA ILE A 48 14.05 17.88 9.73
C ILE A 48 12.69 17.48 9.18
N ILE A 49 12.54 17.63 7.87
CA ILE A 49 11.34 17.27 7.13
C ILE A 49 11.66 16.04 6.28
N ARG A 50 10.91 14.95 6.46
CA ARG A 50 10.93 13.82 5.53
C ARG A 50 10.10 14.17 4.30
N ILE A 51 10.66 13.98 3.11
CA ILE A 51 9.95 14.16 1.85
C ILE A 51 9.57 12.79 1.32
N ASP A 52 8.27 12.51 1.33
CA ASP A 52 7.74 11.31 0.70
C ASP A 52 7.68 11.51 -0.82
N GLY A 53 7.47 12.72 -1.34
CA GLY A 53 7.46 13.01 -2.78
C GLY A 53 6.11 13.52 -3.30
N LEU A 54 5.92 13.54 -4.62
CA LEU A 54 4.69 13.95 -5.28
C LEU A 54 3.60 12.90 -5.16
N LYS A 55 2.37 13.35 -4.93
CA LYS A 55 1.16 12.51 -4.97
C LYS A 55 0.69 12.24 -6.40
N LYS A 56 1.10 13.04 -7.38
CA LYS A 56 0.71 12.85 -8.78
C LYS A 56 1.94 12.81 -9.66
N MET A 57 1.90 11.97 -10.69
CA MET A 57 2.97 11.91 -11.67
C MET A 57 3.18 13.29 -12.31
N ALA A 58 4.43 13.72 -12.39
CA ALA A 58 4.84 14.94 -13.07
C ALA A 58 5.96 14.63 -14.07
N GLY A 59 5.74 14.96 -15.34
CA GLY A 59 6.78 14.95 -16.35
C GLY A 59 7.61 16.23 -16.30
N ALA A 60 8.53 16.37 -17.25
CA ALA A 60 9.44 17.51 -17.29
C ALA A 60 8.71 18.86 -17.38
N GLU A 61 7.67 18.95 -18.21
CA GLU A 61 6.86 20.17 -18.39
C GLU A 61 6.08 20.52 -17.13
N GLU A 62 5.43 19.53 -16.51
CA GLU A 62 4.67 19.73 -15.28
C GLU A 62 5.58 20.15 -14.11
N MET A 63 6.81 19.62 -14.07
CA MET A 63 7.80 19.98 -13.07
C MET A 63 8.24 21.44 -13.16
N VAL A 64 8.38 22.01 -14.36
CA VAL A 64 8.70 23.45 -14.50
C VAL A 64 7.64 24.31 -13.78
N GLY A 65 6.35 23.98 -13.94
CA GLY A 65 5.27 24.69 -13.25
C GLY A 65 5.29 24.51 -11.73
N VAL A 66 5.71 23.35 -11.22
CA VAL A 66 5.91 23.13 -9.77
C VAL A 66 7.07 23.99 -9.26
N ILE A 67 8.18 24.05 -9.99
CA ILE A 67 9.35 24.84 -9.63
C ILE A 67 9.05 26.34 -9.67
N ASP A 68 8.30 26.83 -10.65
CA ASP A 68 7.91 28.24 -10.71
C ASP A 68 7.08 28.66 -9.49
N LYS A 69 6.11 27.83 -9.10
CA LYS A 69 5.29 28.09 -7.91
C LYS A 69 6.12 27.98 -6.62
N MET A 70 7.04 27.01 -6.56
CA MET A 70 7.96 26.86 -5.43
C MET A 70 8.88 28.07 -5.31
N ASN A 71 9.44 28.55 -6.42
CA ASN A 71 10.28 29.74 -6.47
C ASN A 71 9.54 30.97 -5.92
N LEU A 72 8.29 31.19 -6.37
CA LEU A 72 7.47 32.30 -5.91
C LEU A 72 7.20 32.24 -4.40
N LYS A 73 6.83 31.06 -3.88
CA LYS A 73 6.52 30.86 -2.45
C LYS A 73 7.75 30.98 -1.56
N LEU A 74 8.87 30.40 -1.99
CA LEU A 74 10.09 30.35 -1.19
C LEU A 74 10.90 31.64 -1.20
N SER A 75 10.66 32.53 -2.15
CA SER A 75 11.43 33.78 -2.31
C SER A 75 11.43 34.63 -1.04
N SER A 76 10.29 34.68 -0.34
CA SER A 76 10.14 35.43 0.91
C SER A 76 11.07 34.98 2.05
N TYR A 77 11.50 33.71 2.05
CA TYR A 77 12.37 33.15 3.09
C TYR A 77 13.87 33.34 2.79
N PHE A 78 14.23 33.46 1.51
CA PHE A 78 15.63 33.46 1.06
C PHE A 78 16.09 34.80 0.45
N ASP A 79 15.22 35.80 0.37
CA ASP A 79 15.60 37.16 -0.02
C ASP A 79 16.60 37.78 0.99
N GLN A 80 16.40 37.51 2.28
CA GLN A 80 17.27 38.00 3.37
C GLN A 80 18.06 36.86 4.03
N SER A 81 19.13 37.23 4.74
CA SER A 81 19.87 36.28 5.57
C SER A 81 19.07 35.91 6.82
N GLY A 82 19.02 34.63 7.17
CA GLY A 82 18.32 34.18 8.39
C GLY A 82 17.82 32.74 8.29
N HIS A 83 17.44 32.31 7.09
CA HIS A 83 17.04 30.94 6.83
C HIS A 83 18.07 30.21 5.96
N ALA A 84 18.18 28.90 6.17
CA ALA A 84 18.90 27.99 5.29
C ALA A 84 18.08 26.72 5.06
N LEU A 85 18.19 26.17 3.87
CA LEU A 85 17.57 24.92 3.46
C LEU A 85 18.68 23.97 3.00
N GLN A 86 18.79 22.83 3.68
CA GLN A 86 19.53 21.71 3.15
C GLN A 86 18.55 20.72 2.52
N VAL A 87 18.79 20.31 1.28
CA VAL A 87 18.11 19.18 0.65
C VAL A 87 19.09 18.02 0.58
N TRP A 88 18.81 16.95 1.31
CA TRP A 88 19.65 15.76 1.36
C TRP A 88 18.95 14.60 0.67
N PHE A 89 19.67 13.89 -0.19
CA PHE A 89 19.17 12.73 -0.90
C PHE A 89 20.21 11.62 -0.90
N SER A 90 19.76 10.39 -0.74
CA SER A 90 20.61 9.20 -0.77
C SER A 90 19.90 8.04 -1.42
N ARG A 91 20.66 7.24 -2.16
CA ARG A 91 20.24 5.93 -2.65
C ARG A 91 21.30 4.89 -2.36
N ASP A 92 20.87 3.75 -1.83
CA ASP A 92 21.73 2.65 -1.42
C ASP A 92 21.18 1.30 -1.93
N PRO A 93 21.70 0.79 -3.07
CA PRO A 93 21.34 -0.53 -3.56
C PRO A 93 21.94 -1.67 -2.71
N ASP A 94 23.02 -1.42 -1.94
CA ASP A 94 23.62 -2.44 -1.08
C ASP A 94 22.71 -2.71 0.15
N ALA A 95 21.88 -1.73 0.56
CA ALA A 95 20.90 -1.85 1.65
C ALA A 95 19.54 -2.45 1.23
N SER A 96 19.34 -2.78 -0.05
CA SER A 96 18.04 -3.21 -0.57
C SER A 96 17.50 -4.50 0.04
N GLN A 97 18.37 -5.47 0.32
CA GLN A 97 17.96 -6.75 0.90
C GLN A 97 17.37 -6.56 2.30
N ASP A 98 18.08 -5.83 3.17
CA ASP A 98 17.62 -5.54 4.53
C ASP A 98 16.33 -4.71 4.52
N LEU A 99 16.22 -3.75 3.59
CA LEU A 99 15.00 -2.96 3.41
C LEU A 99 13.81 -3.85 3.04
N VAL A 100 13.93 -4.69 2.03
CA VAL A 100 12.83 -5.58 1.60
C VAL A 100 12.46 -6.56 2.71
N ALA A 101 13.43 -7.14 3.41
CA ALA A 101 13.18 -8.01 4.57
C ALA A 101 12.41 -7.26 5.67
N SER A 102 12.81 -6.03 5.99
CA SER A 102 12.11 -5.21 6.99
C SER A 102 10.67 -4.87 6.60
N LEU A 103 10.41 -4.63 5.31
CA LEU A 103 9.07 -4.32 4.79
C LEU A 103 8.18 -5.56 4.73
N ASN A 104 8.74 -6.75 4.47
CA ASN A 104 8.01 -8.02 4.46
C ASN A 104 7.79 -8.60 5.87
N HIS A 105 8.59 -8.19 6.86
CA HIS A 105 8.54 -8.75 8.22
C HIS A 105 7.14 -8.75 8.85
N PRO A 106 6.31 -7.68 8.77
CA PRO A 106 4.96 -7.70 9.35
C PRO A 106 4.07 -8.81 8.76
N ALA A 107 4.14 -9.03 7.44
CA ALA A 107 3.39 -10.09 6.78
C ALA A 107 3.90 -11.49 7.18
N ARG A 108 5.22 -11.64 7.35
CA ARG A 108 5.83 -12.89 7.85
C ARG A 108 5.33 -13.22 9.26
N VAL A 109 5.27 -12.24 10.15
CA VAL A 109 4.72 -12.40 11.52
C VAL A 109 3.25 -12.84 11.50
N VAL A 110 2.45 -12.30 10.59
CA VAL A 110 1.04 -12.72 10.44
C VAL A 110 0.95 -14.17 9.95
N ALA A 111 1.75 -14.56 8.95
CA ALA A 111 1.81 -15.93 8.46
C ALA A 111 2.19 -16.91 9.57
N GLU A 112 3.19 -16.59 10.39
CA GLU A 112 3.60 -17.40 11.55
C GLU A 112 2.46 -17.57 12.57
N LYS A 113 1.75 -16.48 12.92
CA LYS A 113 0.60 -16.52 13.83
C LYS A 113 -0.55 -17.38 13.30
N LEU A 114 -0.78 -17.34 11.98
CA LEU A 114 -1.79 -18.17 11.31
C LEU A 114 -1.30 -19.62 11.08
N LYS A 115 0.00 -19.88 11.27
CA LYS A 115 0.69 -21.13 10.91
C LYS A 115 0.59 -21.44 9.42
N LEU A 116 0.73 -20.41 8.58
CA LEU A 116 0.82 -20.55 7.12
C LEU A 116 2.27 -20.85 6.74
N GLU A 117 2.51 -22.01 6.12
CA GLU A 117 3.82 -22.40 5.58
C GLU A 117 4.12 -21.66 4.26
N LEU A 118 4.53 -20.39 4.38
CA LEU A 118 4.86 -19.50 3.25
C LEU A 118 6.31 -18.98 3.30
N GLY A 119 7.18 -19.61 4.09
CA GLY A 119 8.58 -19.17 4.26
C GLY A 119 9.35 -19.13 2.94
N ASP A 120 9.12 -20.11 2.06
CA ASP A 120 9.68 -20.18 0.70
C ASP A 120 9.34 -18.93 -0.13
N LEU A 121 8.09 -18.48 -0.07
CA LEU A 121 7.64 -17.29 -0.78
C LEU A 121 8.26 -16.01 -0.22
N PHE A 122 8.38 -15.88 1.11
CA PHE A 122 9.01 -14.69 1.70
C PHE A 122 10.51 -14.62 1.39
N ASP A 123 11.22 -15.74 1.49
CA ASP A 123 12.65 -15.82 1.18
C ASP A 123 12.91 -15.52 -0.31
N GLU A 124 12.04 -16.00 -1.21
CA GLU A 124 12.08 -15.65 -2.63
C GLU A 124 11.79 -14.16 -2.86
N ARG A 125 10.73 -13.61 -2.25
CA ARG A 125 10.38 -12.18 -2.37
C ARG A 125 11.55 -11.30 -1.97
N GLU A 126 12.21 -11.60 -0.85
CA GLU A 126 13.37 -10.86 -0.36
C GLU A 126 14.55 -10.91 -1.34
N THR A 127 14.83 -12.09 -1.91
CA THR A 127 15.91 -12.29 -2.88
C THR A 127 15.61 -11.68 -4.26
N HIS A 128 14.35 -11.74 -4.70
CA HIS A 128 13.96 -11.29 -6.02
C HIS A 128 13.71 -9.77 -6.06
N LEU A 129 12.91 -9.23 -5.12
CA LEU A 129 12.56 -7.81 -5.09
C LEU A 129 13.76 -6.91 -4.81
N SER A 130 14.75 -7.37 -4.03
CA SER A 130 15.98 -6.61 -3.76
C SER A 130 16.78 -6.26 -5.03
N LYS A 131 16.56 -6.98 -6.14
CA LYS A 131 17.14 -6.66 -7.46
C LYS A 131 16.46 -5.50 -8.18
N PHE A 132 15.26 -5.14 -7.74
CA PHE A 132 14.43 -4.11 -8.38
C PHE A 132 14.07 -2.96 -7.44
N ILE A 133 14.33 -3.11 -6.15
CA ILE A 133 14.09 -2.10 -5.12
C ILE A 133 15.44 -1.53 -4.68
N THR A 134 15.48 -0.23 -4.45
CA THR A 134 16.64 0.51 -3.95
C THR A 134 16.21 1.31 -2.74
N GLN A 135 17.02 1.29 -1.69
CA GLN A 135 16.80 2.15 -0.53
C GLN A 135 16.97 3.61 -0.95
N GLU A 136 16.00 4.45 -0.62
CA GLU A 136 16.02 5.87 -0.92
C GLU A 136 15.64 6.68 0.31
N GLY A 137 16.39 7.75 0.57
CA GLY A 137 16.06 8.74 1.59
C GLY A 137 16.09 10.16 1.01
N CYS A 138 15.07 10.95 1.30
CA CYS A 138 14.99 12.36 0.93
C CYS A 138 14.53 13.18 2.14
N TYR A 139 15.39 14.06 2.63
CA TYR A 139 15.15 14.87 3.82
C TYR A 139 15.51 16.33 3.55
N LEU A 140 14.76 17.24 4.18
CA LEU A 140 15.11 18.65 4.24
C LEU A 140 15.52 19.01 5.66
N ALA A 141 16.62 19.74 5.84
CA ALA A 141 16.90 20.42 7.09
C ALA A 141 16.57 21.91 6.91
N LEU A 142 15.54 22.36 7.61
CA LEU A 142 15.15 23.77 7.66
C LEU A 142 15.82 24.42 8.85
N TRP A 143 16.55 25.51 8.61
CA TRP A 143 17.27 26.23 9.66
C TRP A 143 16.75 27.66 9.80
N THR A 144 16.61 28.10 11.04
CA THR A 144 16.40 29.51 11.40
C THR A 144 17.53 29.97 12.30
N ARG A 145 18.30 30.94 11.82
CA ARG A 145 19.50 31.46 12.47
C ARG A 145 19.21 32.73 13.26
N PRO A 146 19.97 33.03 14.33
CA PRO A 146 19.80 34.28 15.08
C PRO A 146 19.88 35.55 14.22
N SER A 147 20.55 35.51 13.05
CA SER A 147 20.63 36.64 12.12
C SER A 147 19.28 37.11 11.55
N VAL A 148 18.21 36.32 11.70
CA VAL A 148 16.85 36.76 11.33
C VAL A 148 16.36 37.90 12.24
N LEU A 149 16.90 37.99 13.46
CA LEU A 149 16.44 38.91 14.51
C LEU A 149 17.08 40.30 14.37
N THR A 150 16.36 41.31 14.85
CA THR A 150 16.89 42.66 15.01
C THR A 150 17.93 42.71 16.14
N LYS A 151 18.75 43.77 16.17
CA LYS A 151 19.76 43.96 17.23
C LYS A 151 19.16 43.95 18.64
N THR A 152 18.00 44.58 18.81
CA THR A 152 17.30 44.65 20.10
C THR A 152 16.79 43.27 20.55
N GLU A 153 16.26 42.47 19.62
CA GLU A 153 15.83 41.10 19.90
C GLU A 153 17.01 40.20 20.26
N LEU A 154 18.16 40.35 19.58
CA LEU A 154 19.39 39.63 19.92
C LEU A 154 19.88 39.93 21.35
N GLU A 155 19.74 41.17 21.83
CA GLU A 155 20.05 41.51 23.23
C GLU A 155 19.07 40.86 24.20
N SER A 156 17.77 40.85 23.88
CA SER A 156 16.75 40.18 24.69
C SER A 156 17.02 38.67 24.81
N ILE A 157 17.42 38.02 23.71
CA ILE A 157 17.76 36.59 23.72
C ILE A 157 18.97 36.28 24.58
N LYS A 158 19.98 37.16 24.63
CA LYS A 158 21.14 36.97 25.53
C LYS A 158 20.74 36.92 27.01
N HIS A 159 19.68 37.64 27.39
CA HIS A 159 19.12 37.57 28.73
C HIS A 159 18.27 36.30 28.94
N GLU A 160 17.48 35.92 27.94
CA GLU A 160 16.65 34.70 27.96
C GLU A 160 17.48 33.43 28.06
N THR A 161 18.58 33.36 27.31
CA THR A 161 19.46 32.20 27.21
C THR A 161 20.54 32.16 28.28
N LYS A 162 20.53 33.12 29.22
CA LYS A 162 21.49 33.17 30.32
C LYS A 162 21.19 32.06 31.33
N ARG A 163 22.17 31.18 31.54
CA ARG A 163 22.13 30.15 32.58
C ARG A 163 21.89 30.78 33.97
N PRO A 164 20.93 30.28 34.77
CA PRO A 164 20.66 30.83 36.11
C PRO A 164 21.86 30.73 37.05
N ASP A 165 22.08 31.75 37.88
CA ASP A 165 23.27 31.82 38.76
C ASP A 165 23.36 30.67 39.78
N LYS A 166 22.22 30.08 40.19
CA LYS A 166 22.16 28.93 41.11
C LYS A 166 22.18 27.56 40.43
N TRP A 167 22.30 27.52 39.10
CA TRP A 167 22.29 26.25 38.37
C TRP A 167 23.60 25.48 38.61
N PRO A 168 23.54 24.17 38.91
CA PRO A 168 24.74 23.40 39.24
C PRO A 168 25.70 23.31 38.05
N MET A 169 27.00 23.14 38.33
CA MET A 169 27.98 22.87 37.29
C MET A 169 27.60 21.56 36.61
N ALA A 170 27.34 21.62 35.31
CA ALA A 170 27.02 20.49 34.47
C ALA A 170 27.60 20.79 33.09
N ILE A 171 28.80 20.26 32.86
CA ILE A 171 29.66 20.59 31.70
C ILE A 171 29.47 19.54 30.59
N SER A 172 29.17 18.29 30.96
CA SER A 172 28.97 17.17 30.04
C SER A 172 27.47 16.81 29.97
N THR A 173 26.68 17.77 29.49
CA THR A 173 25.23 17.63 29.29
C THR A 173 24.78 18.38 28.04
N GLN A 174 23.58 18.12 27.57
CA GLN A 174 22.92 19.01 26.59
C GLN A 174 22.64 20.38 27.24
N ASP A 175 22.82 21.46 26.48
CA ASP A 175 22.58 22.84 26.95
C ASP A 175 21.16 23.32 26.62
N ILE A 176 20.24 23.10 27.56
CA ILE A 176 18.83 23.50 27.42
C ILE A 176 18.62 25.02 27.39
N PHE A 177 19.61 25.82 27.78
CA PHE A 177 19.50 27.28 27.82
C PHE A 177 19.80 27.92 26.47
N ARG A 178 20.23 27.15 25.46
CA ARG A 178 20.45 27.67 24.09
C ARG A 178 19.17 27.92 23.32
N ALA A 179 18.06 27.30 23.72
CA ALA A 179 16.78 27.50 23.08
C ALA A 179 16.19 28.88 23.45
N SER A 180 15.87 29.70 22.45
CA SER A 180 15.13 30.95 22.63
C SER A 180 13.69 30.80 22.16
N ARG A 181 12.72 31.25 22.97
CA ARG A 181 11.30 31.24 22.59
C ARG A 181 11.03 32.11 21.38
N GLN A 182 11.68 33.28 21.29
CA GLN A 182 11.49 34.18 20.14
C GLN A 182 11.92 33.52 18.84
N LEU A 183 13.08 32.84 18.85
CA LEU A 183 13.57 32.13 17.68
C LEU A 183 12.72 30.90 17.36
N VAL A 184 12.26 30.16 18.37
CA VAL A 184 11.33 29.03 18.21
C VAL A 184 10.06 29.49 17.51
N THR A 185 9.46 30.62 17.92
CA THR A 185 8.26 31.16 17.28
C THR A 185 8.49 31.48 15.80
N ARG A 186 9.62 32.10 15.45
CA ARG A 186 9.95 32.38 14.04
C ARG A 186 10.19 31.10 13.23
N HIS A 187 10.87 30.15 13.84
CA HIS A 187 11.14 28.86 13.21
C HIS A 187 9.86 28.05 13.00
N ASP A 188 8.95 28.02 13.98
CA ASP A 188 7.68 27.31 13.85
C ASP A 188 6.78 27.90 12.76
N SER A 189 6.71 29.23 12.68
CA SER A 189 6.04 29.93 11.57
C SER A 189 6.65 29.55 10.22
N PHE A 190 7.98 29.56 10.10
CA PHE A 190 8.67 29.16 8.87
C PHE A 190 8.36 27.71 8.47
N VAL A 191 8.53 26.76 9.38
CA VAL A 191 8.27 25.33 9.10
C VAL A 191 6.81 25.08 8.75
N THR A 192 5.88 25.71 9.47
CA THR A 192 4.43 25.52 9.25
C THR A 192 4.01 26.07 7.88
N SER A 193 4.47 27.27 7.53
CA SER A 193 4.20 27.84 6.20
C SER A 193 4.84 27.02 5.10
N PHE A 194 6.11 26.60 5.27
CA PHE A 194 6.82 25.77 4.30
C PHE A 194 6.10 24.43 4.05
N LEU A 195 5.63 23.75 5.09
CA LEU A 195 4.84 22.52 4.95
C LEU A 195 3.49 22.75 4.27
N SER A 196 2.84 23.90 4.53
CA SER A 196 1.62 24.29 3.83
C SER A 196 1.88 24.49 2.33
N ASP A 197 2.98 25.15 1.98
CA ASP A 197 3.39 25.37 0.60
C ASP A 197 3.67 24.06 -0.14
N LEU A 198 4.40 23.13 0.49
CA LEU A 198 4.62 21.80 -0.10
C LEU A 198 3.30 21.05 -0.34
N ARG A 199 2.35 21.14 0.60
CA ARG A 199 1.03 20.50 0.48
C ARG A 199 0.25 21.06 -0.71
N GLU A 200 0.26 22.37 -0.92
CA GLU A 200 -0.38 23.01 -2.08
C GLU A 200 0.27 22.60 -3.41
N LEU A 201 1.57 22.28 -3.38
CA LEU A 201 2.31 21.74 -4.53
C LEU A 201 2.12 20.23 -4.72
N SER A 202 1.21 19.59 -3.96
CA SER A 202 0.98 18.14 -3.98
C SER A 202 2.21 17.30 -3.59
N LEU A 203 3.15 17.89 -2.84
CA LEU A 203 4.26 17.19 -2.21
C LEU A 203 3.83 16.71 -0.81
N ARG A 204 3.96 15.41 -0.58
CA ARG A 204 3.77 14.79 0.73
C ARG A 204 5.06 14.93 1.53
N ALA A 205 4.96 15.59 2.67
CA ALA A 205 6.07 15.90 3.56
C ALA A 205 5.61 15.93 5.01
N GLU A 206 6.52 15.60 5.92
CA GLU A 206 6.25 15.54 7.36
C GLU A 206 7.44 16.06 8.16
N ALA A 207 7.19 16.93 9.14
CA ALA A 207 8.20 17.31 10.11
C ALA A 207 8.40 16.17 11.11
N LEU A 208 9.63 15.69 11.22
CA LEU A 208 9.98 14.64 12.16
C LEU A 208 10.05 15.18 13.59
N GLU A 209 9.67 14.34 14.55
CA GLU A 209 9.95 14.59 15.96
C GLU A 209 11.48 14.52 16.19
N ALA A 210 11.99 15.25 17.20
CA ALA A 210 13.42 15.44 17.42
C ALA A 210 14.22 14.13 17.52
N HIS A 211 13.63 13.05 18.04
CA HIS A 211 14.27 11.73 18.08
C HIS A 211 14.44 11.14 16.69
N ASP A 212 13.37 11.13 15.89
CA ASP A 212 13.38 10.60 14.53
C ASP A 212 14.24 11.46 13.61
N ALA A 213 14.24 12.78 13.81
CA ALA A 213 15.14 13.71 13.14
C ALA A 213 16.61 13.37 13.41
N LEU A 214 17.00 13.21 14.68
CA LEU A 214 18.37 12.84 15.05
C LEU A 214 18.73 11.41 14.62
N ALA A 215 17.76 10.48 14.58
CA ALA A 215 17.97 9.15 14.00
C ALA A 215 18.25 9.24 12.49
N ALA A 216 17.57 10.11 11.75
CA ALA A 216 17.85 10.38 10.34
C ALA A 216 19.25 11.00 10.15
N VAL A 217 19.64 11.99 10.98
CA VAL A 217 21.01 12.55 11.00
C VAL A 217 22.03 11.44 11.22
N ARG A 218 21.82 10.60 12.23
CA ARG A 218 22.73 9.49 12.56
C ARG A 218 22.85 8.48 11.43
N THR A 219 21.74 8.15 10.79
CA THR A 219 21.72 7.22 9.64
C THR A 219 22.46 7.81 8.45
N SER A 220 22.40 9.13 8.24
CA SER A 220 23.22 9.77 7.22
C SER A 220 24.72 9.66 7.54
N LEU A 221 25.13 9.60 8.81
CA LEU A 221 26.52 9.40 9.19
C LEU A 221 26.95 7.92 9.11
N TYR A 222 26.03 7.00 9.43
CA TYR A 222 26.27 5.57 9.44
C TYR A 222 25.16 4.85 8.66
N PRO A 223 25.32 4.68 7.33
CA PRO A 223 24.31 4.02 6.50
C PRO A 223 23.94 2.61 6.98
N ASP A 224 24.88 1.88 7.61
CA ASP A 224 24.63 0.54 8.16
C ASP A 224 23.74 0.53 9.43
N LEU A 225 23.38 1.69 9.97
CA LEU A 225 22.44 1.81 11.09
C LEU A 225 21.01 2.13 10.64
N LEU A 226 20.76 2.17 9.32
CA LEU A 226 19.41 2.31 8.79
C LEU A 226 18.51 1.21 9.34
N GLY A 227 17.31 1.59 9.80
CA GLY A 227 16.34 0.64 10.38
C GLY A 227 16.68 0.16 11.80
N SER A 228 17.74 0.69 12.42
CA SER A 228 18.03 0.39 13.84
C SER A 228 16.99 1.00 14.78
N ASN A 229 16.73 0.35 15.91
CA ASN A 229 15.85 0.86 16.98
C ASN A 229 16.54 1.90 17.88
N TRP A 230 17.60 2.56 17.38
CA TRP A 230 18.33 3.53 18.18
C TRP A 230 17.49 4.81 18.36
N ARG A 231 17.46 5.31 19.60
CA ARG A 231 16.78 6.56 19.97
C ARG A 231 17.70 7.37 20.88
N PRO A 232 17.93 8.68 20.61
CA PRO A 232 18.69 9.52 21.53
C PRO A 232 17.91 9.75 22.83
N ALA A 233 18.61 10.04 23.92
CA ALA A 233 18.02 10.63 25.10
C ALA A 233 18.00 12.15 24.93
N LEU A 234 16.82 12.77 25.07
CA LEU A 234 16.62 14.21 24.95
C LEU A 234 16.07 14.80 26.27
N PRO A 235 16.31 16.09 26.54
CA PRO A 235 15.58 16.82 27.57
C PRO A 235 14.07 16.60 27.47
N GLY A 236 13.46 16.16 28.58
CA GLY A 236 12.06 15.74 28.66
C GLY A 236 11.88 14.23 28.80
N ASP A 237 12.88 13.43 28.41
CA ASP A 237 12.85 11.98 28.62
C ASP A 237 13.20 11.59 30.07
N ASN A 238 12.79 10.38 30.44
CA ASN A 238 13.26 9.75 31.66
C ASN A 238 14.67 9.17 31.44
N VAL A 239 15.68 9.74 32.09
CA VAL A 239 17.08 9.30 31.98
C VAL A 239 17.52 8.65 33.29
N SER A 240 18.09 7.44 33.19
CA SER A 240 18.69 6.77 34.34
C SER A 240 19.89 7.57 34.86
N VAL A 241 19.93 7.79 36.18
CA VAL A 241 21.04 8.50 36.83
C VAL A 241 22.35 7.77 36.54
N ARG A 242 23.33 8.49 35.99
CA ARG A 242 24.66 7.96 35.71
C ARG A 242 25.50 7.98 36.99
N ASN A 243 26.46 7.07 37.12
CA ASN A 243 27.39 7.11 38.25
C ASN A 243 28.20 8.43 38.18
N PRO A 244 28.28 9.23 39.26
CA PRO A 244 29.09 10.46 39.26
C PRO A 244 30.54 10.16 38.87
N ALA A 245 31.01 10.75 37.77
CA ALA A 245 32.44 10.81 37.47
C ALA A 245 33.15 11.65 38.55
N TRP A 246 34.41 11.31 38.85
CA TRP A 246 35.22 11.69 40.02
C TRP A 246 35.46 13.21 40.29
N ALA A 247 34.76 14.13 39.63
CA ALA A 247 34.91 15.57 39.84
C ALA A 247 33.95 16.08 40.94
N LYS A 248 34.51 16.56 42.07
CA LYS A 248 33.73 17.21 43.14
C LYS A 248 32.95 18.42 42.58
N GLY A 249 31.61 18.35 42.61
CA GLY A 249 30.72 19.48 42.29
C GLY A 249 30.10 19.46 40.89
N ASP A 250 30.41 18.47 40.04
CA ASP A 250 29.79 18.32 38.71
C ASP A 250 28.53 17.42 38.78
N ALA A 251 27.38 18.01 38.48
CA ALA A 251 26.07 17.37 38.46
C ALA A 251 25.71 16.79 37.07
N SER A 252 26.62 16.74 36.09
CA SER A 252 26.36 16.25 34.73
C SER A 252 25.70 14.86 34.70
N HIS A 253 26.06 14.00 35.65
CA HIS A 253 25.53 12.64 35.81
C HIS A 253 24.01 12.57 36.11
N LEU A 254 23.42 13.68 36.57
CA LEU A 254 21.98 13.83 36.84
C LEU A 254 21.18 14.28 35.60
N PHE A 255 21.86 14.68 34.52
CA PHE A 255 21.23 15.22 33.33
C PHE A 255 21.55 14.39 32.07
N VAL A 256 20.83 14.72 31.00
CA VAL A 256 20.94 14.09 29.68
C VAL A 256 22.36 14.29 29.10
N PRO A 257 23.02 13.25 28.59
CA PRO A 257 24.35 13.36 27.98
C PRO A 257 24.35 14.23 26.72
N PRO A 258 25.49 14.87 26.37
CA PRO A 258 25.64 15.66 25.15
C PRO A 258 25.24 14.89 23.90
N LEU A 259 24.61 15.56 22.93
CA LEU A 259 24.19 14.90 21.69
C LEU A 259 25.38 14.29 20.93
N ARG A 260 26.51 14.99 20.84
CA ARG A 260 27.73 14.48 20.18
C ARG A 260 28.15 13.08 20.69
N ASP A 261 28.11 12.87 22.00
CA ASP A 261 28.51 11.61 22.64
C ASP A 261 27.50 10.48 22.32
N GLN A 262 26.24 10.85 22.10
CA GLN A 262 25.20 9.92 21.70
C GLN A 262 25.25 9.59 20.20
N MET A 263 25.62 10.56 19.36
CA MET A 263 25.60 10.47 17.90
C MET A 263 26.81 9.72 17.33
N PHE A 264 28.01 10.02 17.81
CA PHE A 264 29.23 9.35 17.34
C PHE A 264 29.50 8.09 18.15
N SER A 265 28.93 6.98 17.68
CA SER A 265 29.21 5.67 18.26
C SER A 265 30.52 5.03 17.77
N ARG A 266 31.10 5.55 16.70
CA ARG A 266 32.30 5.02 16.03
C ARG A 266 33.20 6.19 15.64
N GLY A 267 34.51 6.04 15.83
CA GLY A 267 35.46 7.08 15.44
C GLY A 267 35.59 7.23 13.92
N GLY A 268 36.24 8.33 13.51
CA GLY A 268 36.61 8.60 12.12
C GLY A 268 38.12 8.59 11.96
N GLU A 269 38.60 7.99 10.87
CA GLU A 269 40.02 7.89 10.56
C GLU A 269 40.25 8.39 9.13
N VAL A 270 41.11 9.40 8.95
CA VAL A 270 41.51 9.87 7.62
C VAL A 270 42.57 8.92 7.06
N LEU A 271 42.21 8.16 6.02
CA LEU A 271 43.10 7.17 5.39
C LEU A 271 43.97 7.81 4.30
N SER A 272 43.44 8.80 3.59
CA SER A 272 44.15 9.55 2.56
C SER A 272 43.54 10.95 2.42
N PRO A 273 44.15 11.86 1.63
CA PRO A 273 43.57 13.17 1.33
C PRO A 273 42.20 13.14 0.62
N ARG A 274 41.66 11.97 0.28
CA ARG A 274 40.36 11.80 -0.40
C ARG A 274 39.45 10.78 0.28
N ILE A 275 39.96 10.02 1.25
CA ILE A 275 39.27 8.88 1.83
C ILE A 275 39.24 9.01 3.35
N VAL A 276 38.04 8.91 3.91
CA VAL A 276 37.82 8.85 5.36
C VAL A 276 37.07 7.57 5.71
N ARG A 277 37.54 6.86 6.73
CA ARG A 277 36.86 5.71 7.31
C ARG A 277 35.94 6.19 8.42
N VAL A 278 34.67 5.81 8.34
CA VAL A 278 33.66 6.09 9.37
C VAL A 278 32.86 4.82 9.59
N GLY A 279 32.99 4.24 10.78
CA GLY A 279 32.35 2.96 11.11
C GLY A 279 32.81 1.80 10.21
N ARG A 280 31.86 1.16 9.51
CA ARG A 280 32.10 -0.01 8.66
C ARG A 280 32.42 0.32 7.20
N TYR A 281 32.50 1.60 6.87
CA TYR A 281 32.69 2.05 5.50
C TYR A 281 33.87 3.01 5.36
N ASN A 282 34.50 2.96 4.19
CA ASN A 282 35.36 4.02 3.69
C ASN A 282 34.52 4.91 2.77
N PHE A 283 34.60 6.23 2.95
CA PHE A 283 33.87 7.24 2.19
C PHE A 283 34.82 8.04 1.32
N ALA A 284 34.33 8.39 0.13
CA ALA A 284 34.95 9.37 -0.75
C ALA A 284 33.92 10.44 -1.12
N THR A 285 34.36 11.69 -1.15
CA THR A 285 33.48 12.85 -1.33
C THR A 285 33.88 13.67 -2.55
N LEU A 286 32.90 14.30 -3.19
CA LEU A 286 33.10 15.22 -4.29
C LEU A 286 32.35 16.52 -3.99
N ASP A 287 33.02 17.64 -4.15
CA ASP A 287 32.39 18.96 -4.05
C ASP A 287 32.25 19.58 -5.43
N MET A 288 31.10 20.21 -5.70
CA MET A 288 30.92 21.00 -6.90
C MET A 288 31.75 22.28 -6.81
N THR A 289 32.72 22.43 -7.72
CA THR A 289 33.61 23.58 -7.79
C THR A 289 33.09 24.65 -8.75
N VAL A 290 32.42 24.21 -9.82
CA VAL A 290 31.80 25.06 -10.85
C VAL A 290 30.41 24.49 -11.12
N GLY A 291 29.38 25.34 -11.08
CA GLY A 291 28.01 24.95 -11.41
C GLY A 291 27.84 24.49 -12.87
N PRO A 292 26.66 23.96 -13.24
CA PRO A 292 26.42 23.50 -14.59
C PRO A 292 26.49 24.66 -15.59
N GLN A 293 27.08 24.41 -16.76
CA GLN A 293 26.98 25.29 -17.92
C GLN A 293 25.56 25.29 -18.50
N ASP A 294 24.86 24.16 -18.36
CA ASP A 294 23.49 23.96 -18.81
C ASP A 294 22.69 23.31 -17.67
N VAL A 295 21.73 24.04 -17.11
CA VAL A 295 20.99 23.62 -15.91
C VAL A 295 20.09 22.44 -16.25
N ARG A 296 20.35 21.28 -15.63
CA ARG A 296 19.59 20.04 -15.86
C ARG A 296 18.80 19.61 -14.62
N PRO A 297 17.63 18.96 -14.80
CA PRO A 297 16.85 18.47 -13.68
C PRO A 297 17.56 17.31 -12.99
N PHE A 298 17.23 17.09 -11.71
CA PHE A 298 17.79 15.99 -10.93
C PHE A 298 17.54 14.60 -11.54
N SER A 299 16.39 14.43 -12.23
CA SER A 299 16.01 13.17 -12.86
C SER A 299 17.01 12.69 -13.92
N GLU A 300 17.70 13.60 -14.61
CA GLU A 300 18.75 13.23 -15.55
C GLU A 300 19.97 12.62 -14.83
N LEU A 301 20.39 13.19 -13.70
CA LEU A 301 21.47 12.63 -12.89
C LEU A 301 21.08 11.25 -12.36
N LEU A 302 19.88 11.14 -11.77
CA LEU A 302 19.38 9.88 -11.22
C LEU A 302 19.30 8.77 -12.29
N ASN A 303 18.75 9.07 -13.47
CA ASN A 303 18.63 8.08 -14.54
C ASN A 303 20.01 7.58 -15.03
N ARG A 304 21.03 8.45 -15.05
CA ARG A 304 22.40 8.05 -15.38
C ARG A 304 22.99 7.12 -14.33
N MET A 305 22.77 7.42 -13.04
CA MET A 305 23.19 6.56 -11.94
C MET A 305 22.54 5.18 -12.03
N ILE A 306 21.22 5.12 -12.26
CA ILE A 306 20.45 3.87 -12.40
C ILE A 306 20.93 3.04 -13.60
N THR A 307 21.12 3.67 -14.76
CA THR A 307 21.52 2.98 -15.99
C THR A 307 22.98 2.47 -15.92
N GLY A 308 23.81 3.10 -15.09
CA GLY A 308 25.23 2.80 -14.95
C GLY A 308 25.58 1.67 -13.98
N ASN A 309 24.64 0.80 -13.58
CA ASN A 309 24.81 -0.11 -12.43
C ASN A 309 24.99 0.70 -11.13
N GLU A 310 23.87 1.18 -10.60
CA GLU A 310 23.82 2.05 -9.44
C GLU A 310 24.62 1.48 -8.25
N PHE A 311 25.27 2.37 -7.51
CA PHE A 311 26.05 2.09 -6.31
C PHE A 311 25.61 3.06 -5.20
N PRO A 312 25.96 2.83 -3.92
CA PRO A 312 25.54 3.70 -2.84
C PRO A 312 26.10 5.11 -2.97
N TRP A 313 25.22 6.11 -2.95
CA TRP A 313 25.61 7.51 -3.10
C TRP A 313 24.63 8.44 -2.39
N ARG A 314 25.13 9.62 -2.02
CA ARG A 314 24.32 10.71 -1.48
C ARG A 314 24.74 12.05 -2.06
N THR A 315 23.81 13.00 -2.01
CA THR A 315 24.02 14.40 -2.35
C THR A 315 23.37 15.30 -1.30
N SER A 316 24.02 16.43 -1.05
CA SER A 316 23.60 17.47 -0.11
C SER A 316 23.63 18.81 -0.83
N PHE A 317 22.46 19.41 -1.02
CA PHE A 317 22.30 20.74 -1.57
C PHE A 317 22.07 21.72 -0.42
N LEU A 318 22.91 22.73 -0.26
CA LEU A 318 22.74 23.77 0.76
C LEU A 318 22.43 25.11 0.10
N LEU A 319 21.25 25.62 0.42
CA LEU A 319 20.70 26.88 -0.07
C LEU A 319 20.57 27.87 1.08
N GLU A 320 21.16 29.04 0.93
CA GLU A 320 21.12 30.13 1.91
C GLU A 320 20.69 31.43 1.24
N GLY A 321 19.97 32.26 2.00
CA GLY A 321 19.55 33.57 1.50
C GLY A 321 20.70 34.56 1.31
N ASN A 322 20.44 35.62 0.55
CA ASN A 322 21.38 36.71 0.28
C ASN A 322 22.71 36.27 -0.37
N GLY A 323 22.63 35.55 -1.50
CA GLY A 323 23.76 34.92 -2.19
C GLY A 323 24.89 35.86 -2.65
N LEU A 324 24.61 37.15 -2.76
CA LEU A 324 25.55 38.19 -3.19
C LEU A 324 26.31 38.88 -2.04
N SER A 325 26.06 38.48 -0.79
CA SER A 325 26.73 39.04 0.40
C SER A 325 28.05 38.33 0.74
N GLY A 326 28.99 39.05 1.37
CA GLY A 326 30.28 38.49 1.78
C GLY A 326 31.33 38.43 0.65
N GLU A 327 31.93 37.26 0.41
CA GLU A 327 33.06 37.09 -0.53
C GLU A 327 32.74 37.51 -1.97
N MET A 328 31.50 37.35 -2.43
CA MET A 328 31.09 37.77 -3.78
C MET A 328 30.99 39.31 -3.89
N GLN A 329 30.60 39.97 -2.81
CA GLN A 329 30.63 41.43 -2.68
C GLN A 329 32.08 41.92 -2.68
N VAL A 330 32.96 41.26 -1.92
CA VAL A 330 34.41 41.54 -1.91
C VAL A 330 35.05 41.28 -3.29
N LYS A 331 34.71 40.19 -3.97
CA LYS A 331 35.15 39.90 -5.35
C LYS A 331 34.62 40.94 -6.34
N SER A 332 33.37 41.41 -6.19
CA SER A 332 32.83 42.49 -7.03
C SER A 332 33.56 43.83 -6.81
N THR A 333 33.92 44.14 -5.56
CA THR A 333 34.71 45.33 -5.22
C THR A 333 36.15 45.20 -5.73
N LEU A 334 36.79 44.03 -5.60
CA LEU A 334 38.13 43.78 -6.13
C LEU A 334 38.16 43.73 -7.67
N ALA A 335 37.17 43.11 -8.33
CA ALA A 335 37.09 43.05 -9.79
C ALA A 335 36.82 44.43 -10.41
N ALA A 336 36.03 45.29 -9.75
CA ALA A 336 35.83 46.69 -10.15
C ALA A 336 37.13 47.51 -10.08
N VAL A 337 38.04 47.17 -9.15
CA VAL A 337 39.33 47.85 -8.96
C VAL A 337 40.44 47.27 -9.86
N VAL A 338 40.45 45.95 -10.10
CA VAL A 338 41.53 45.22 -10.82
C VAL A 338 41.20 45.01 -12.32
N GLY A 339 39.95 45.28 -12.72
CA GLY A 339 39.43 45.03 -14.07
C GLY A 339 40.09 45.79 -15.23
N PHE A 340 41.11 46.62 -14.98
CA PHE A 340 41.90 47.30 -16.01
C PHE A 340 43.04 46.45 -16.62
N THR A 341 43.23 45.19 -16.18
CA THR A 341 44.46 44.43 -16.50
C THR A 341 44.30 43.07 -17.21
N ASN A 342 43.09 42.53 -17.45
CA ASN A 342 42.94 41.28 -18.23
C ASN A 342 41.52 41.06 -18.82
N SER A 343 41.40 40.31 -19.93
CA SER A 343 40.13 40.03 -20.64
C SER A 343 39.20 39.05 -19.91
N GLU A 344 39.73 38.09 -19.15
CA GLU A 344 38.94 37.19 -18.27
C GLU A 344 38.22 37.96 -17.14
N ASN A 345 38.83 39.05 -16.65
CA ASN A 345 38.22 39.94 -15.65
C ASN A 345 37.05 40.79 -16.21
N LYS A 346 36.84 40.80 -17.53
CA LYS A 346 35.68 41.46 -18.14
C LYS A 346 34.44 40.57 -18.06
N GLN A 347 34.56 39.29 -18.40
CA GLN A 347 33.45 38.33 -18.32
C GLN A 347 32.93 38.15 -16.89
N ILE A 348 33.83 38.07 -15.89
CA ILE A 348 33.43 38.00 -14.47
C ILE A 348 32.65 39.24 -14.05
N ARG A 349 33.05 40.42 -14.54
CA ARG A 349 32.36 41.69 -14.26
C ARG A 349 31.00 41.75 -14.93
N ASP A 350 30.89 41.36 -16.18
CA ASP A 350 29.63 41.32 -16.93
C ASP A 350 28.62 40.36 -16.27
N SER A 351 29.09 39.19 -15.79
CA SER A 351 28.25 38.25 -15.01
C SER A 351 27.83 38.84 -13.66
N ILE A 352 28.72 39.52 -12.94
CA ILE A 352 28.37 40.17 -11.67
C ILE A 352 27.38 41.32 -11.89
N GLU A 353 27.55 42.12 -12.94
CA GLU A 353 26.65 43.21 -13.31
C GLU A 353 25.27 42.66 -13.73
N ALA A 354 25.22 41.56 -14.47
CA ALA A 354 23.97 40.87 -14.79
C ALA A 354 23.24 40.36 -13.53
N MET A 355 23.97 39.75 -12.58
CA MET A 355 23.40 39.28 -11.32
C MET A 355 22.94 40.44 -10.41
N GLN A 356 23.65 41.57 -10.43
CA GLN A 356 23.23 42.78 -9.73
C GLN A 356 22.03 43.45 -10.40
N ALA A 357 21.93 43.39 -11.74
CA ALA A 357 20.77 43.87 -12.48
C ALA A 357 19.51 43.04 -12.17
N LEU A 358 19.63 41.70 -12.11
CA LEU A 358 18.57 40.80 -11.65
C LEU A 358 18.12 41.11 -10.22
N LYS A 359 19.07 41.34 -9.30
CA LYS A 359 18.74 41.76 -7.92
C LYS A 359 18.02 43.13 -7.87
N LYS A 360 18.38 44.06 -8.75
CA LYS A 360 17.80 45.41 -8.81
C LYS A 360 16.42 45.44 -9.47
N SER A 361 16.13 44.54 -10.42
CA SER A 361 14.80 44.45 -11.02
C SER A 361 13.78 43.84 -10.06
N GLY A 362 14.23 43.04 -9.09
CA GLY A 362 13.37 42.40 -8.09
C GLY A 362 12.62 41.18 -8.62
N ASP A 363 12.95 40.73 -9.83
CA ASP A 363 12.24 39.65 -10.51
C ASP A 363 12.69 38.25 -10.04
N GLU A 364 13.92 38.10 -9.53
CA GLU A 364 14.48 36.81 -9.11
C GLU A 364 15.37 36.90 -7.86
N VAL A 365 15.21 35.94 -6.93
CA VAL A 365 16.04 35.81 -5.72
C VAL A 365 17.34 35.08 -6.05
N VAL A 366 18.47 35.68 -5.69
CA VAL A 366 19.81 35.08 -5.84
C VAL A 366 20.24 34.45 -4.52
N VAL A 367 20.49 33.14 -4.54
CA VAL A 367 20.81 32.34 -3.35
C VAL A 367 22.27 31.95 -3.32
N ARG A 368 22.82 31.73 -2.14
CA ARG A 368 24.11 31.04 -2.00
C ARG A 368 23.86 29.55 -2.07
N PHE A 369 24.48 28.88 -3.04
CA PHE A 369 24.24 27.48 -3.35
C PHE A 369 25.52 26.67 -3.30
N ARG A 370 25.49 25.54 -2.59
CA ARG A 370 26.63 24.61 -2.42
C ARG A 370 26.14 23.18 -2.58
N VAL A 371 26.91 22.34 -3.25
CA VAL A 371 26.55 20.93 -3.49
C VAL A 371 27.73 20.02 -3.20
N SER A 372 27.50 19.06 -2.31
CA SER A 372 28.46 18.05 -1.89
C SER A 372 27.90 16.66 -2.12
N PHE A 373 28.71 15.75 -2.65
CA PHE A 373 28.37 14.36 -2.94
C PHE A 373 29.25 13.42 -2.13
N ALA A 374 28.77 12.21 -1.87
CA ALA A 374 29.60 11.14 -1.33
C ALA A 374 29.15 9.76 -1.83
N THR A 375 30.10 8.83 -1.86
CA THR A 375 29.88 7.39 -2.04
C THR A 375 30.71 6.63 -1.02
N TRP A 376 30.39 5.35 -0.83
CA TRP A 376 31.06 4.50 0.14
C TRP A 376 31.21 3.07 -0.34
N ALA A 377 32.14 2.35 0.29
CA ALA A 377 32.34 0.92 0.15
C ALA A 377 32.82 0.32 1.48
N PRO A 378 32.64 -1.01 1.69
CA PRO A 378 33.14 -1.71 2.88
C PRO A 378 34.61 -1.40 3.20
N VAL A 379 34.97 -1.36 4.49
CA VAL A 379 36.32 -0.95 4.94
C VAL A 379 37.47 -1.74 4.31
N ASP A 380 37.21 -2.96 3.88
CA ASP A 380 38.14 -3.93 3.28
C ASP A 380 38.24 -3.81 1.75
N ASN A 381 37.44 -2.97 1.10
CA ASN A 381 37.40 -2.84 -0.35
C ASN A 381 37.59 -1.39 -0.85
N ILE A 382 38.82 -0.89 -0.73
CA ILE A 382 39.20 0.44 -1.23
C ILE A 382 39.12 0.52 -2.76
N GLN A 383 39.44 -0.55 -3.48
CA GLN A 383 39.36 -0.56 -4.95
C GLN A 383 37.93 -0.27 -5.43
N LEU A 384 36.92 -0.91 -4.83
CA LEU A 384 35.52 -0.62 -5.11
C LEU A 384 35.16 0.83 -4.82
N LEU A 385 35.70 1.43 -3.76
CA LEU A 385 35.48 2.86 -3.46
C LEU A 385 36.02 3.74 -4.59
N GLU A 386 37.23 3.45 -5.08
CA GLU A 386 37.87 4.21 -6.15
C GLU A 386 37.09 4.09 -7.48
N GLU A 387 36.56 2.91 -7.77
CA GLU A 387 35.67 2.68 -8.92
C GLU A 387 34.37 3.48 -8.79
N ARG A 388 33.70 3.39 -7.64
CA ARG A 388 32.45 4.10 -7.32
C ARG A 388 32.62 5.63 -7.39
N VAL A 389 33.67 6.18 -6.77
CA VAL A 389 33.90 7.64 -6.80
C VAL A 389 34.25 8.14 -8.19
N SER A 390 35.00 7.35 -8.97
CA SER A 390 35.32 7.69 -10.37
C SER A 390 34.06 7.70 -11.23
N GLN A 391 33.14 6.75 -10.99
CA GLN A 391 31.86 6.72 -11.68
C GLN A 391 30.95 7.88 -11.25
N LEU A 392 30.89 8.19 -9.95
CA LEU A 392 30.14 9.33 -9.41
C LEU A 392 30.62 10.64 -10.04
N GLN A 393 31.94 10.85 -10.10
CA GLN A 393 32.55 12.01 -10.72
C GLN A 393 32.10 12.18 -12.17
N ARG A 394 32.22 11.13 -13.00
CA ARG A 394 31.76 11.18 -14.41
C ARG A 394 30.26 11.47 -14.54
N SER A 395 29.44 10.88 -13.67
CA SER A 395 27.99 11.11 -13.68
C SER A 395 27.65 12.57 -13.35
N VAL A 396 28.31 13.17 -12.36
CA VAL A 396 28.07 14.57 -11.98
C VAL A 396 28.67 15.55 -13.00
N GLU A 397 29.88 15.31 -13.50
CA GLU A 397 30.50 16.16 -14.53
C GLU A 397 29.63 16.23 -15.79
N SER A 398 29.05 15.11 -16.18
CA SER A 398 28.15 15.07 -17.34
C SER A 398 26.78 15.71 -17.07
N TRP A 399 26.40 15.95 -15.81
CA TRP A 399 25.13 16.58 -15.42
C TRP A 399 25.20 18.10 -15.62
N GLY A 400 25.09 18.53 -16.87
CA GLY A 400 25.15 19.95 -17.23
C GLY A 400 26.55 20.52 -17.36
N TYR A 401 27.58 19.67 -17.53
CA TYR A 401 28.99 20.09 -17.60
C TYR A 401 29.49 20.77 -16.31
N CYS A 402 29.12 20.20 -15.15
CA CYS A 402 29.59 20.66 -13.84
C CYS A 402 31.11 20.43 -13.67
N GLY A 403 31.77 21.32 -12.94
CA GLY A 403 33.11 21.06 -12.41
C GLY A 403 33.02 20.48 -10.99
N VAL A 404 33.69 19.37 -10.72
CA VAL A 404 33.74 18.74 -9.39
C VAL A 404 35.18 18.43 -8.99
N SER A 405 35.43 18.38 -7.68
CA SER A 405 36.73 18.03 -7.12
C SER A 405 36.61 17.07 -5.95
N SER A 406 37.50 16.07 -5.92
CA SER A 406 37.74 15.20 -4.76
C SER A 406 38.76 15.77 -3.76
N GLY A 407 39.43 16.87 -4.13
CA GLY A 407 40.43 17.53 -3.29
C GLY A 407 39.76 18.54 -2.37
N SER A 408 39.20 18.09 -1.26
CA SER A 408 38.87 18.97 -0.16
C SER A 408 40.06 19.10 0.78
N GLY A 409 40.27 20.29 1.36
CA GLY A 409 41.39 20.50 2.28
C GLY A 409 41.37 19.52 3.47
N ASP A 410 40.19 19.19 3.98
CA ASP A 410 39.95 18.23 5.06
C ASP A 410 38.89 17.18 4.62
N PRO A 411 39.30 15.91 4.41
CA PRO A 411 38.39 14.84 3.99
C PRO A 411 37.26 14.56 4.98
N LEU A 412 37.51 14.74 6.29
CA LEU A 412 36.50 14.53 7.31
C LEU A 412 35.46 15.66 7.27
N ALA A 413 35.89 16.91 7.04
CA ALA A 413 34.98 18.03 6.87
C ALA A 413 34.07 17.86 5.63
N SER A 414 34.58 17.30 4.53
CA SER A 414 33.77 17.02 3.34
C SER A 414 32.80 15.88 3.52
N PHE A 415 33.19 14.85 4.28
CA PHE A 415 32.25 13.82 4.68
C PHE A 415 31.09 14.42 5.48
N MET A 416 31.39 15.30 6.46
CA MET A 416 30.35 15.98 7.25
C MET A 416 29.47 16.90 6.38
N SER A 417 30.05 17.59 5.39
CA SER A 417 29.33 18.49 4.48
C SER A 417 28.28 17.78 3.61
N SER A 418 28.46 16.49 3.35
CA SER A 418 27.50 15.66 2.62
C SER A 418 26.48 14.93 3.53
N ALA A 419 26.64 15.02 4.86
CA ALA A 419 25.71 14.43 5.83
C ALA A 419 24.51 15.35 6.12
N LEU A 420 23.40 14.78 6.57
CA LEU A 420 22.17 15.50 6.86
C LEU A 420 22.27 16.25 8.20
N GLY A 421 21.97 17.54 8.21
CA GLY A 421 21.62 18.30 9.42
C GLY A 421 22.73 18.45 10.47
N VAL A 422 23.99 18.12 10.16
CA VAL A 422 25.09 18.18 11.13
C VAL A 422 25.61 19.59 11.39
N ASP A 423 25.53 20.46 10.38
CA ASP A 423 25.93 21.87 10.41
C ASP A 423 25.29 22.63 9.23
N VAL A 424 25.25 23.96 9.29
CA VAL A 424 24.92 24.88 8.18
C VAL A 424 26.20 25.32 7.47
N ALA A 425 27.05 24.34 7.16
CA ALA A 425 28.33 24.55 6.51
C ALA A 425 28.56 23.48 5.43
N SER A 426 29.38 23.82 4.45
CA SER A 426 29.78 22.93 3.37
C SER A 426 31.17 23.34 2.89
N THR A 427 32.00 22.35 2.58
CA THR A 427 33.32 22.49 1.95
C THR A 427 33.25 22.86 0.47
N ALA A 428 32.08 22.72 -0.17
CA ALA A 428 31.91 23.06 -1.58
C ALA A 428 31.99 24.58 -1.81
N ASN A 429 32.47 24.96 -3.01
CA ASN A 429 32.54 26.35 -3.41
C ASN A 429 31.14 26.97 -3.48
N ALA A 430 30.97 28.15 -2.88
CA ALA A 430 29.71 28.87 -2.93
C ALA A 430 29.45 29.44 -4.32
N GLY A 431 28.42 28.94 -5.00
CA GLY A 431 27.83 29.55 -6.19
C GLY A 431 26.75 30.57 -5.80
N ALA A 432 26.35 31.41 -6.75
CA ALA A 432 25.21 32.30 -6.60
C ALA A 432 24.24 32.23 -7.79
N PRO A 433 23.58 31.09 -8.03
CA PRO A 433 22.57 30.99 -9.09
C PRO A 433 21.26 31.70 -8.71
N PRO A 434 20.39 31.99 -9.69
CA PRO A 434 18.97 32.20 -9.43
C PRO A 434 18.38 31.04 -8.62
N MET A 435 17.49 31.34 -7.67
CA MET A 435 16.87 30.32 -6.82
C MET A 435 16.10 29.28 -7.63
N LYS A 436 15.43 29.70 -8.71
CA LYS A 436 14.70 28.84 -9.62
C LYS A 436 15.58 27.71 -10.18
N ASP A 437 16.79 28.04 -10.63
CA ASP A 437 17.73 27.07 -11.18
C ASP A 437 18.22 26.09 -10.11
N ALA A 438 18.54 26.60 -8.92
CA ALA A 438 18.92 25.76 -7.79
C ALA A 438 17.79 24.78 -7.41
N LEU A 439 16.54 25.24 -7.39
CA LEU A 439 15.37 24.40 -7.12
C LEU A 439 15.16 23.37 -8.23
N TYR A 440 15.37 23.73 -9.50
CA TYR A 440 15.22 22.80 -10.64
C TYR A 440 16.19 21.61 -10.59
N MET A 441 17.38 21.82 -10.02
CA MET A 441 18.42 20.79 -9.85
C MET A 441 18.17 19.82 -8.69
N MET A 442 17.14 20.02 -7.86
CA MET A 442 16.87 19.25 -6.65
C MET A 442 15.84 18.10 -6.87
N PRO A 443 15.83 17.07 -6.00
CA PRO A 443 15.07 15.83 -6.17
C PRO A 443 13.57 15.95 -5.79
N TRP A 444 12.83 16.86 -6.45
CA TRP A 444 11.40 17.07 -6.13
C TRP A 444 10.44 16.05 -6.75
N ASN A 445 10.85 15.40 -7.85
CA ASN A 445 9.99 14.59 -8.71
C ASN A 445 9.93 13.10 -8.30
N ARG A 446 10.01 12.80 -7.01
CA ARG A 446 9.94 11.43 -6.48
C ARG A 446 8.48 11.05 -6.25
N ASP A 447 8.07 9.81 -6.49
CA ASP A 447 6.69 9.37 -6.20
C ASP A 447 6.49 9.10 -4.69
N ALA A 448 5.36 9.52 -4.10
CA ALA A 448 5.05 9.32 -2.68
C ALA A 448 4.07 8.19 -2.39
N SER A 449 4.53 7.08 -1.80
CA SER A 449 3.59 6.07 -1.29
C SER A 449 2.81 6.67 -0.13
N PRO A 450 1.46 6.56 -0.08
CA PRO A 450 0.71 6.97 1.08
C PRO A 450 0.88 5.99 2.26
N TRP A 451 1.44 4.79 2.05
CA TRP A 451 1.65 3.79 3.09
C TRP A 451 3.13 3.61 3.43
N GLU A 452 3.43 3.58 4.73
CA GLU A 452 4.79 3.28 5.22
C GLU A 452 5.06 1.79 5.30
N LYS A 453 4.00 0.99 5.49
CA LYS A 453 4.02 -0.46 5.59
C LYS A 453 2.80 -1.02 4.87
N GLY A 454 2.92 -2.23 4.35
CA GLY A 454 1.83 -2.90 3.66
C GLY A 454 2.14 -4.38 3.43
N SER A 455 1.09 -5.16 3.27
CA SER A 455 1.13 -6.59 2.98
C SER A 455 1.47 -6.92 1.52
N VAL A 456 1.46 -5.92 0.63
CA VAL A 456 2.10 -5.97 -0.70
C VAL A 456 3.22 -4.95 -0.79
N LEU A 457 4.32 -5.34 -1.43
CA LEU A 457 5.37 -4.42 -1.82
C LEU A 457 5.36 -4.22 -3.34
N PHE A 458 4.66 -3.18 -3.80
CA PHE A 458 4.86 -2.68 -5.16
C PHE A 458 6.14 -1.85 -5.23
N ARG A 459 6.47 -1.36 -6.42
CA ARG A 459 7.56 -0.42 -6.61
C ARG A 459 7.32 0.50 -7.79
N THR A 460 8.00 1.63 -7.78
CA THR A 460 8.08 2.54 -8.92
C THR A 460 9.04 1.99 -10.00
N ASN A 461 9.06 2.61 -11.17
CA ASN A 461 9.95 2.22 -12.27
C ASN A 461 11.44 2.35 -11.92
N ASP A 462 11.80 3.35 -11.11
CA ASP A 462 13.16 3.64 -10.64
C ASP A 462 13.49 2.96 -9.29
N GLY A 463 12.69 1.96 -8.91
CA GLY A 463 13.01 1.04 -7.82
C GLY A 463 12.71 1.55 -6.42
N ARG A 464 11.92 2.61 -6.25
CA ARG A 464 11.47 2.99 -4.92
C ARG A 464 10.43 1.99 -4.40
N PRO A 465 10.55 1.51 -3.15
CA PRO A 465 9.53 0.67 -2.56
C PRO A 465 8.19 1.41 -2.45
N TRP A 466 7.11 0.72 -2.76
CA TRP A 466 5.75 1.23 -2.67
C TRP A 466 4.86 0.26 -1.91
N PRO A 467 4.89 0.28 -0.58
CA PRO A 467 4.02 -0.57 0.23
C PRO A 467 2.55 -0.26 -0.07
N TYR A 468 1.72 -1.29 -0.11
CA TYR A 468 0.26 -1.18 -0.23
C TYR A 468 -0.41 -2.05 0.83
N GLU A 469 -1.35 -1.45 1.56
CA GLU A 469 -2.14 -2.14 2.58
C GLU A 469 -3.63 -2.10 2.20
N PRO A 470 -4.19 -3.22 1.72
CA PRO A 470 -5.63 -3.33 1.44
C PRO A 470 -6.46 -3.03 2.69
N GLY A 471 -7.56 -2.29 2.53
CA GLY A 471 -8.46 -1.99 3.66
C GLY A 471 -7.89 -0.98 4.67
N SER A 472 -6.86 -0.21 4.29
CA SER A 472 -6.20 0.75 5.18
C SER A 472 -7.09 1.93 5.56
N SER A 473 -7.04 2.34 6.83
CA SER A 473 -7.74 3.52 7.36
C SER A 473 -7.33 4.85 6.72
N LYS A 474 -6.30 4.86 5.86
CA LYS A 474 -5.92 6.01 5.03
C LYS A 474 -6.93 6.28 3.89
N GLN A 475 -7.75 5.31 3.52
CA GLN A 475 -8.86 5.47 2.57
C GLN A 475 -10.18 5.80 3.29
N THR A 476 -11.15 6.36 2.57
CA THR A 476 -12.50 6.67 3.08
C THR A 476 -13.46 5.50 2.94
N THR A 477 -13.41 4.82 1.80
CA THR A 477 -14.08 3.55 1.47
C THR A 477 -13.10 2.60 0.80
N TYR A 478 -13.52 1.36 0.56
CA TYR A 478 -12.68 0.31 -0.04
C TYR A 478 -13.38 -0.21 -1.30
N ILE A 479 -13.43 0.64 -2.33
CA ILE A 479 -14.04 0.31 -3.63
C ILE A 479 -12.94 0.36 -4.68
N ASP A 480 -12.62 -0.80 -5.23
CA ASP A 480 -11.61 -0.96 -6.28
C ASP A 480 -12.25 -1.30 -7.63
N LEU A 481 -11.94 -0.51 -8.65
CA LEU A 481 -12.17 -0.86 -10.04
C LEU A 481 -10.86 -1.34 -10.65
N VAL A 482 -10.85 -2.54 -11.19
CA VAL A 482 -9.68 -3.13 -11.85
C VAL A 482 -10.04 -3.40 -13.31
N PHE A 483 -9.28 -2.87 -14.25
CA PHE A 483 -9.51 -3.22 -15.65
C PHE A 483 -8.24 -3.34 -16.48
N ALA A 484 -8.29 -4.32 -17.37
CA ALA A 484 -7.18 -4.68 -18.24
C ALA A 484 -7.68 -5.53 -19.42
N PRO A 485 -7.14 -5.35 -20.64
CA PRO A 485 -7.32 -6.31 -21.72
C PRO A 485 -6.83 -7.71 -21.33
N PRO A 486 -7.29 -8.78 -22.00
CA PRO A 486 -6.78 -10.13 -21.78
C PRO A 486 -5.24 -10.20 -21.88
N GLY A 487 -4.59 -10.88 -20.93
CA GLY A 487 -3.13 -11.03 -20.88
C GLY A 487 -2.38 -9.95 -20.09
N TYR A 488 -3.05 -8.90 -19.61
CA TYR A 488 -2.41 -7.77 -18.91
C TYR A 488 -2.33 -7.97 -17.38
N ALA A 489 -2.15 -9.21 -16.90
CA ALA A 489 -1.98 -9.57 -15.48
C ALA A 489 -3.09 -9.17 -14.48
N LYS A 490 -4.33 -8.97 -14.96
CA LYS A 490 -5.52 -8.72 -14.11
C LYS A 490 -5.66 -9.74 -12.97
N SER A 491 -5.71 -11.03 -13.30
CA SER A 491 -5.91 -12.11 -12.32
C SER A 491 -4.72 -12.22 -11.35
N VAL A 492 -3.49 -11.99 -11.83
CA VAL A 492 -2.29 -12.00 -10.99
C VAL A 492 -2.36 -10.88 -9.94
N PHE A 493 -2.79 -9.68 -10.32
CA PHE A 493 -2.99 -8.57 -9.38
C PHE A 493 -4.09 -8.85 -8.36
N LEU A 494 -5.24 -9.39 -8.79
CA LEU A 494 -6.31 -9.78 -7.87
C LEU A 494 -5.81 -10.83 -6.86
N ASN A 495 -5.08 -11.85 -7.33
CA ASN A 495 -4.48 -12.86 -6.47
C ASN A 495 -3.47 -12.27 -5.50
N THR A 496 -2.63 -11.32 -5.96
CA THR A 496 -1.65 -10.61 -5.11
C THR A 496 -2.35 -9.84 -3.99
N THR A 497 -3.36 -9.03 -4.32
CA THR A 497 -4.08 -8.22 -3.32
C THR A 497 -4.97 -9.03 -2.39
N ASN A 498 -5.47 -10.19 -2.83
CA ASN A 498 -6.22 -11.12 -1.97
C ASN A 498 -5.30 -11.85 -1.00
N LEU A 499 -4.13 -12.32 -1.46
CA LEU A 499 -3.11 -12.88 -0.56
C LEU A 499 -2.65 -11.85 0.46
N ALA A 500 -2.47 -10.60 0.03
CA ALA A 500 -2.09 -9.51 0.92
C ALA A 500 -3.08 -9.30 2.06
N LEU A 501 -4.38 -9.33 1.78
CA LEU A 501 -5.39 -9.24 2.83
C LEU A 501 -5.28 -10.41 3.82
N CYS A 502 -4.92 -11.62 3.37
CA CYS A 502 -4.64 -12.76 4.25
C CYS A 502 -3.37 -12.61 5.10
N LEU A 503 -2.47 -11.69 4.72
CA LEU A 503 -1.21 -11.42 5.41
C LEU A 503 -1.22 -10.06 6.14
N SER A 504 -2.32 -9.33 6.05
CA SER A 504 -2.48 -8.01 6.65
C SER A 504 -2.70 -8.13 8.17
N PRO A 505 -1.91 -7.43 9.00
CA PRO A 505 -2.14 -7.40 10.44
C PRO A 505 -3.52 -6.85 10.83
N SER A 506 -4.02 -5.85 10.11
CA SER A 506 -5.34 -5.23 10.37
C SER A 506 -6.49 -6.11 9.92
N ALA A 507 -6.30 -6.97 8.91
CA ALA A 507 -7.35 -7.85 8.42
C ALA A 507 -7.45 -9.19 9.14
N THR A 508 -6.38 -9.61 9.83
CA THR A 508 -6.28 -10.93 10.45
C THR A 508 -6.40 -10.92 11.97
N THR A 509 -6.37 -9.74 12.61
CA THR A 509 -6.43 -9.62 14.07
C THR A 509 -7.83 -9.21 14.51
N SER A 510 -8.44 -9.98 15.42
CA SER A 510 -9.70 -9.61 16.09
C SER A 510 -9.63 -9.89 17.60
N SER A 511 -10.65 -9.51 18.36
CA SER A 511 -10.74 -9.80 19.81
C SER A 511 -10.71 -11.32 20.11
N SER A 512 -11.05 -12.13 19.11
CA SER A 512 -11.06 -13.60 19.17
C SER A 512 -9.70 -14.23 18.79
N GLY A 513 -8.67 -13.42 18.50
CA GLY A 513 -7.34 -13.86 18.10
C GLY A 513 -7.03 -13.66 16.62
N THR A 514 -5.96 -14.30 16.14
CA THR A 514 -5.52 -14.19 14.73
C THR A 514 -6.16 -15.26 13.86
N GLN A 515 -6.80 -14.86 12.76
CA GLN A 515 -7.54 -15.73 11.86
C GLN A 515 -7.61 -15.13 10.44
N LEU A 516 -7.78 -15.98 9.41
CA LEU A 516 -7.85 -15.52 8.01
C LEU A 516 -9.02 -14.54 7.80
N PRO A 517 -8.92 -13.50 6.96
CA PRO A 517 -10.05 -12.65 6.62
C PRO A 517 -11.15 -13.43 5.88
N ARG A 518 -12.36 -12.86 5.78
CA ARG A 518 -13.40 -13.41 4.91
C ARG A 518 -13.29 -12.82 3.50
N ILE A 519 -12.94 -13.64 2.52
CA ILE A 519 -12.80 -13.26 1.11
C ILE A 519 -13.74 -14.12 0.28
N ALA A 520 -14.67 -13.46 -0.40
CA ALA A 520 -15.63 -14.03 -1.34
C ALA A 520 -15.20 -13.65 -2.77
N ILE A 521 -14.82 -14.64 -3.58
CA ILE A 521 -14.42 -14.43 -4.97
C ILE A 521 -15.47 -15.08 -5.87
N LEU A 522 -16.19 -14.27 -6.64
CA LEU A 522 -16.98 -14.72 -7.77
C LEU A 522 -16.07 -14.71 -8.99
N ASP A 523 -15.76 -15.90 -9.48
CA ASP A 523 -14.79 -16.11 -10.56
C ASP A 523 -15.50 -16.71 -11.78
N VAL A 524 -15.06 -16.34 -12.97
CA VAL A 524 -15.56 -16.93 -14.22
C VAL A 524 -14.38 -17.63 -14.87
N GLY A 525 -14.25 -18.91 -14.54
CA GLY A 525 -13.08 -19.72 -14.84
C GLY A 525 -12.17 -19.91 -13.62
N PRO A 526 -11.01 -20.57 -13.78
CA PRO A 526 -10.16 -20.95 -12.65
C PRO A 526 -9.12 -19.87 -12.27
N SER A 527 -9.44 -18.57 -12.37
CA SER A 527 -8.45 -17.48 -12.26
C SER A 527 -7.83 -17.33 -10.85
N SER A 528 -8.60 -17.68 -9.83
CA SER A 528 -8.22 -17.61 -8.41
C SER A 528 -7.89 -18.98 -7.82
N SER A 529 -7.97 -20.06 -8.62
CA SER A 529 -7.69 -21.43 -8.16
C SER A 529 -6.27 -21.60 -7.60
N GLY A 530 -5.28 -20.94 -8.21
CA GLY A 530 -3.89 -20.95 -7.76
C GLY A 530 -3.71 -20.32 -6.38
N LEU A 531 -4.34 -19.17 -6.13
CA LEU A 531 -4.36 -18.51 -4.81
C LEU A 531 -4.97 -19.42 -3.73
N ILE A 532 -6.12 -20.01 -4.03
CA ILE A 532 -6.81 -20.87 -3.06
C ILE A 532 -5.98 -22.12 -2.78
N SER A 533 -5.40 -22.74 -3.80
CA SER A 533 -4.48 -23.87 -3.63
C SER A 533 -3.27 -23.50 -2.78
N LEU A 534 -2.65 -22.34 -3.01
CA LEU A 534 -1.54 -21.84 -2.20
C LEU A 534 -1.93 -21.72 -0.72
N ILE A 535 -3.02 -21.01 -0.42
CA ILE A 535 -3.47 -20.81 0.98
C ILE A 535 -3.84 -22.15 1.61
N LYS A 536 -4.58 -23.00 0.89
CA LYS A 536 -5.03 -24.30 1.37
C LYS A 536 -3.86 -25.22 1.71
N GLU A 537 -2.84 -25.29 0.85
CA GLU A 537 -1.68 -26.13 1.10
C GLU A 537 -0.75 -25.56 2.17
N ALA A 538 -0.67 -24.24 2.32
CA ALA A 538 0.08 -23.58 3.38
C ALA A 538 -0.60 -23.71 4.77
N LEU A 539 -1.90 -23.96 4.82
CA LEU A 539 -2.63 -24.17 6.07
C LEU A 539 -2.34 -25.54 6.69
N PRO A 540 -2.34 -25.64 8.04
CA PRO A 540 -2.29 -26.93 8.72
C PRO A 540 -3.42 -27.85 8.25
N PRO A 541 -3.23 -29.19 8.19
CA PRO A 541 -4.24 -30.13 7.70
C PRO A 541 -5.64 -29.93 8.31
N SER A 542 -5.71 -29.65 9.62
CA SER A 542 -6.97 -29.41 10.34
C SER A 542 -7.69 -28.12 9.95
N LYS A 543 -7.01 -27.16 9.30
CA LYS A 543 -7.54 -25.85 8.91
C LYS A 543 -7.71 -25.69 7.39
N ARG A 544 -7.36 -26.69 6.59
CA ARG A 544 -7.44 -26.61 5.11
C ARG A 544 -8.86 -26.35 4.58
N HIS A 545 -9.88 -26.69 5.36
CA HIS A 545 -11.28 -26.40 5.03
C HIS A 545 -11.57 -24.89 4.99
N LEU A 546 -10.72 -24.03 5.59
CA LEU A 546 -10.90 -22.58 5.60
C LEU A 546 -10.65 -21.92 4.23
N ALA A 547 -10.01 -22.62 3.29
CA ALA A 547 -9.76 -22.14 1.93
C ALA A 547 -10.37 -23.12 0.92
N GLN A 548 -11.35 -22.66 0.13
CA GLN A 548 -12.09 -23.53 -0.79
C GLN A 548 -12.24 -22.92 -2.18
N TYR A 549 -11.98 -23.76 -3.18
CA TYR A 549 -12.33 -23.48 -4.57
C TYR A 549 -13.41 -24.48 -4.94
N LYS A 550 -14.56 -23.97 -5.40
CA LYS A 550 -15.72 -24.76 -5.78
C LYS A 550 -16.21 -24.28 -7.13
N ARG A 551 -16.67 -25.22 -7.96
CA ARG A 551 -17.36 -24.90 -9.22
C ARG A 551 -18.85 -25.08 -9.03
N LEU A 552 -19.62 -24.06 -9.38
CA LEU A 552 -21.08 -24.10 -9.35
C LEU A 552 -21.62 -24.68 -10.67
N ARG A 553 -22.70 -25.46 -10.58
CA ARG A 553 -23.34 -26.14 -11.72
C ARG A 553 -24.84 -26.12 -11.54
N MET A 554 -25.59 -26.10 -12.65
CA MET A 554 -27.05 -26.17 -12.63
C MET A 554 -27.57 -27.61 -12.43
N ILE A 555 -27.20 -28.23 -11.31
CA ILE A 555 -27.58 -29.60 -10.94
C ILE A 555 -28.12 -29.65 -9.51
N LYS A 556 -28.89 -30.68 -9.19
CA LYS A 556 -29.48 -30.89 -7.86
C LYS A 556 -28.44 -31.03 -6.75
N ASP A 557 -27.29 -31.64 -7.00
CA ASP A 557 -26.24 -31.78 -5.98
C ASP A 557 -25.62 -30.44 -5.57
N HIS A 558 -25.77 -29.41 -6.41
CA HIS A 558 -25.35 -28.05 -6.10
C HIS A 558 -26.52 -27.17 -5.68
N ALA A 559 -27.65 -27.75 -5.29
CA ALA A 559 -28.84 -27.00 -4.95
C ALA A 559 -28.58 -25.95 -3.85
N ILE A 560 -29.12 -24.75 -4.06
CA ILE A 560 -29.08 -23.62 -3.15
C ILE A 560 -30.51 -23.14 -3.00
N ASN A 561 -31.05 -23.25 -1.79
CA ASN A 561 -32.33 -22.67 -1.45
C ASN A 561 -32.15 -21.19 -1.07
N PRO A 562 -32.65 -20.23 -1.89
CA PRO A 562 -32.54 -18.81 -1.55
C PRO A 562 -33.35 -18.42 -0.30
N PHE A 563 -34.28 -19.28 0.14
CA PHE A 563 -35.11 -19.07 1.33
C PHE A 563 -34.45 -19.56 2.64
N ASP A 564 -33.20 -20.01 2.60
CA ASP A 564 -32.45 -20.31 3.82
C ASP A 564 -32.32 -19.08 4.71
N THR A 565 -32.59 -19.25 6.00
CA THR A 565 -32.52 -18.19 7.03
C THR A 565 -31.34 -18.41 7.98
N GLN A 566 -31.05 -17.41 8.82
CA GLN A 566 -30.13 -17.58 9.95
C GLN A 566 -30.61 -18.68 10.90
N LEU A 567 -29.69 -19.43 11.53
CA LEU A 567 -30.03 -20.55 12.41
C LEU A 567 -31.05 -20.15 13.48
N GLY A 568 -32.13 -20.92 13.63
CA GLY A 568 -33.26 -20.66 14.51
C GLY A 568 -34.30 -19.68 13.96
N CYS A 569 -33.97 -18.84 12.98
CA CYS A 569 -34.90 -17.82 12.47
C CYS A 569 -35.96 -18.45 11.55
N ARG A 570 -37.23 -18.42 11.98
CA ARG A 570 -38.38 -18.86 11.17
C ARG A 570 -38.70 -17.93 10.01
N ARG A 571 -38.23 -16.69 10.07
CA ARG A 571 -38.47 -15.63 9.08
C ARG A 571 -37.15 -14.98 8.68
N PRO A 572 -37.03 -14.47 7.46
CA PRO A 572 -35.82 -13.81 6.99
C PRO A 572 -35.64 -12.48 7.70
N LEU A 573 -34.38 -12.07 7.87
CA LEU A 573 -34.05 -10.72 8.30
C LEU A 573 -34.43 -9.69 7.21
N PRO A 574 -34.57 -8.39 7.53
CA PRO A 574 -34.98 -7.38 6.55
C PRO A 574 -34.12 -7.34 5.26
N VAL A 575 -32.80 -7.52 5.39
CA VAL A 575 -31.87 -7.55 4.24
C VAL A 575 -32.05 -8.83 3.42
N GLU A 576 -32.28 -9.97 4.06
CA GLU A 576 -32.55 -11.26 3.41
C GLU A 576 -33.90 -11.21 2.66
N ARG A 577 -34.92 -10.60 3.26
CA ARG A 577 -36.22 -10.35 2.63
C ARG A 577 -36.06 -9.47 1.38
N ALA A 578 -35.28 -8.39 1.47
CA ALA A 578 -35.03 -7.52 0.31
C ALA A 578 -34.33 -8.27 -0.83
N PHE A 579 -33.34 -9.09 -0.50
CA PHE A 579 -32.69 -10.00 -1.47
C PHE A 579 -33.70 -10.94 -2.13
N LEU A 580 -34.57 -11.59 -1.35
CA LEU A 580 -35.60 -12.50 -1.87
C LEU A 580 -36.55 -11.80 -2.83
N VAL A 581 -37.01 -10.59 -2.51
CA VAL A 581 -37.89 -9.82 -3.40
C VAL A 581 -37.19 -9.49 -4.71
N ASN A 582 -35.92 -9.08 -4.68
CA ASN A 582 -35.12 -8.83 -5.89
C ASN A 582 -34.92 -10.12 -6.70
N PHE A 583 -34.56 -11.22 -6.04
CA PHE A 583 -34.36 -12.53 -6.68
C PHE A 583 -35.64 -13.05 -7.35
N LEU A 584 -36.78 -12.97 -6.66
CA LEU A 584 -38.08 -13.34 -7.22
C LEU A 584 -38.52 -12.41 -8.34
N SER A 585 -38.12 -11.13 -8.31
CA SER A 585 -38.38 -10.20 -9.42
C SER A 585 -37.60 -10.61 -10.68
N ILE A 586 -36.35 -11.08 -10.55
CA ILE A 586 -35.60 -11.65 -11.67
C ILE A 586 -36.29 -12.92 -12.19
N LEU A 587 -36.68 -13.84 -11.30
CA LEU A 587 -37.38 -15.07 -11.70
C LEU A 587 -38.71 -14.78 -12.42
N GLY A 588 -39.48 -13.83 -11.89
CA GLY A 588 -40.78 -13.42 -12.43
C GLY A 588 -40.72 -12.50 -13.65
N THR A 589 -39.53 -12.04 -14.07
CA THR A 589 -39.37 -11.27 -15.30
C THR A 589 -39.35 -12.22 -16.50
N PRO A 590 -40.24 -12.05 -17.51
CA PRO A 590 -40.22 -12.89 -18.71
C PRO A 590 -38.87 -12.82 -19.45
N VAL A 591 -38.52 -13.91 -20.15
CA VAL A 591 -37.29 -13.95 -20.94
C VAL A 591 -37.36 -12.92 -22.07
N GLY A 592 -36.34 -12.06 -22.17
CA GLY A 592 -36.25 -10.99 -23.16
C GLY A 592 -36.66 -9.62 -22.63
N ASP A 593 -37.42 -9.57 -21.54
CA ASP A 593 -37.77 -8.32 -20.87
C ASP A 593 -36.66 -7.88 -19.92
N LYS A 594 -36.36 -6.58 -19.91
CA LYS A 594 -35.34 -5.99 -19.02
C LYS A 594 -35.88 -5.60 -17.65
N THR A 595 -37.18 -5.34 -17.57
CA THR A 595 -37.85 -4.84 -16.37
C THR A 595 -38.95 -5.80 -15.93
N PRO A 596 -39.13 -6.02 -14.63
CA PRO A 596 -40.21 -6.85 -14.13
C PRO A 596 -41.58 -6.23 -14.47
N PRO A 597 -42.64 -7.05 -14.62
CA PRO A 597 -44.01 -6.57 -14.72
C PRO A 597 -44.38 -5.62 -13.57
N SER A 598 -45.17 -4.59 -13.86
CA SER A 598 -45.64 -3.64 -12.85
C SER A 598 -46.37 -4.35 -11.70
N GLY A 599 -46.06 -3.98 -10.45
CA GLY A 599 -46.61 -4.59 -9.24
C GLY A 599 -46.02 -5.95 -8.86
N LEU A 600 -45.13 -6.53 -9.67
CA LEU A 600 -44.51 -7.83 -9.35
C LEU A 600 -43.69 -7.80 -8.05
N SER A 601 -42.95 -6.72 -7.80
CA SER A 601 -42.13 -6.58 -6.58
C SER A 601 -43.01 -6.55 -5.32
N ASP A 602 -44.17 -5.89 -5.37
CA ASP A 602 -45.10 -5.83 -4.24
C ASP A 602 -45.74 -7.20 -3.98
N LEU A 603 -46.17 -7.88 -5.06
CA LEU A 603 -46.67 -9.25 -4.99
C LEU A 603 -45.61 -10.19 -4.40
N ALA A 604 -44.37 -10.12 -4.88
CA ALA A 604 -43.27 -10.93 -4.39
C ALA A 604 -43.01 -10.67 -2.89
N GLY A 605 -43.03 -9.42 -2.45
CA GLY A 605 -42.92 -9.07 -1.03
C GLY A 605 -43.99 -9.71 -0.16
N MET A 606 -45.25 -9.65 -0.60
CA MET A 606 -46.37 -10.25 0.13
C MET A 606 -46.30 -11.79 0.13
N VAL A 607 -45.93 -12.40 -1.01
CA VAL A 607 -45.73 -13.86 -1.12
C VAL A 607 -44.62 -14.33 -0.19
N VAL A 608 -43.49 -13.61 -0.11
CA VAL A 608 -42.38 -13.92 0.81
C VAL A 608 -42.88 -13.89 2.26
N ASP A 609 -43.59 -12.85 2.67
CA ASP A 609 -44.08 -12.75 4.05
C ASP A 609 -45.06 -13.88 4.39
N GLU A 610 -45.97 -14.21 3.48
CA GLU A 610 -46.96 -15.26 3.71
C GLU A 610 -46.39 -16.68 3.63
N VAL A 611 -45.35 -16.93 2.83
CA VAL A 611 -44.74 -18.27 2.75
C VAL A 611 -43.97 -18.60 4.02
N TYR A 612 -43.24 -17.65 4.60
CA TYR A 612 -42.59 -17.90 5.89
C TYR A 612 -43.59 -18.07 7.02
N LYS A 613 -44.68 -17.28 7.06
CA LYS A 613 -45.77 -17.50 8.05
C LYS A 613 -46.42 -18.88 7.91
N GLU A 614 -46.54 -19.40 6.68
CA GLU A 614 -47.10 -20.72 6.46
C GLU A 614 -46.25 -21.83 7.09
N PHE A 615 -44.92 -21.71 7.11
CA PHE A 615 -44.06 -22.77 7.64
C PHE A 615 -43.45 -22.45 9.03
N ASP A 616 -43.97 -21.42 9.69
CA ASP A 616 -43.57 -20.99 11.03
C ASP A 616 -44.31 -21.83 12.09
N ASP A 617 -43.56 -22.56 12.93
CA ASP A 617 -44.10 -23.40 14.01
C ASP A 617 -44.69 -22.59 15.18
N LYS A 618 -44.43 -21.29 15.24
CA LYS A 618 -44.99 -20.36 16.25
C LYS A 618 -46.23 -19.61 15.73
N GLU A 619 -46.52 -19.67 14.43
CA GLU A 619 -47.69 -19.02 13.86
C GLU A 619 -48.96 -19.85 14.15
N ARG A 620 -50.02 -19.22 14.63
CA ARG A 620 -51.23 -19.93 15.10
C ARG A 620 -51.89 -20.75 13.99
N ARG A 621 -51.80 -20.28 12.75
CA ARG A 621 -52.33 -20.96 11.56
C ARG A 621 -51.21 -21.49 10.66
N GLY A 622 -50.01 -21.63 11.20
CA GLY A 622 -48.88 -22.22 10.50
C GLY A 622 -49.10 -23.71 10.23
N ASN A 623 -48.47 -24.18 9.19
CA ASN A 623 -48.38 -25.55 8.73
C ASN A 623 -46.88 -25.93 8.56
N PRO A 624 -46.11 -26.00 9.67
CA PRO A 624 -44.69 -26.29 9.63
C PRO A 624 -44.40 -27.67 9.01
N LYS A 625 -43.27 -27.79 8.29
CA LYS A 625 -42.87 -29.04 7.63
C LYS A 625 -42.64 -30.15 8.66
N ARG A 626 -43.26 -31.31 8.43
CA ARG A 626 -43.13 -32.49 9.30
C ARG A 626 -41.78 -33.15 9.09
N TYR A 627 -41.19 -33.61 10.19
CA TYR A 627 -39.97 -34.40 10.15
C TYR A 627 -40.33 -35.87 9.89
N THR A 628 -39.60 -36.49 8.97
CA THR A 628 -39.65 -37.93 8.71
C THR A 628 -38.23 -38.49 8.76
N SER A 629 -38.03 -39.58 9.51
CA SER A 629 -36.73 -40.26 9.56
C SER A 629 -36.30 -40.73 8.15
N GLN A 630 -35.00 -40.78 7.91
CA GLN A 630 -34.31 -41.14 6.67
C GLN A 630 -34.25 -40.04 5.60
N GLU A 631 -34.80 -38.84 5.88
CA GLU A 631 -34.63 -37.68 5.00
C GLU A 631 -33.20 -37.11 5.07
N ASP A 632 -32.56 -37.13 6.25
CA ASP A 632 -31.15 -36.79 6.44
C ASP A 632 -30.48 -37.73 7.47
N LEU A 633 -29.52 -38.53 7.01
CA LEU A 633 -28.88 -39.56 7.83
C LEU A 633 -28.01 -39.00 8.96
N GLU A 634 -27.45 -37.80 8.80
CA GLU A 634 -26.61 -37.17 9.82
C GLU A 634 -27.45 -36.60 10.96
N VAL A 635 -28.60 -36.01 10.61
CA VAL A 635 -29.61 -35.58 11.59
C VAL A 635 -30.11 -36.77 12.41
N ASP A 636 -30.54 -37.84 11.74
CA ASP A 636 -31.06 -39.06 12.38
C ASP A 636 -30.02 -39.67 13.34
N ALA A 637 -28.77 -39.80 12.90
CA ALA A 637 -27.69 -40.34 13.72
C ALA A 637 -27.40 -39.47 14.95
N THR A 638 -27.49 -38.14 14.81
CA THR A 638 -27.24 -37.19 15.90
C THR A 638 -28.38 -37.18 16.92
N LEU A 639 -29.63 -37.25 16.45
CA LEU A 639 -30.80 -37.41 17.31
C LEU A 639 -30.69 -38.68 18.17
N ALA A 640 -30.29 -39.80 17.56
CA ALA A 640 -30.06 -41.06 18.28
C ALA A 640 -28.87 -40.97 19.24
N LYS A 641 -27.76 -40.36 18.83
CA LYS A 641 -26.54 -40.21 19.66
C LYS A 641 -26.79 -39.43 20.95
N HIS A 642 -27.68 -38.45 20.93
CA HIS A 642 -28.00 -37.60 22.09
C HIS A 642 -29.29 -38.00 22.81
N ASP A 643 -29.89 -39.14 22.44
CA ASP A 643 -31.16 -39.63 23.00
C ASP A 643 -32.27 -38.55 22.97
N ILE A 644 -32.34 -37.76 21.89
CA ILE A 644 -33.29 -36.65 21.76
C ILE A 644 -34.69 -37.21 21.53
N VAL A 645 -35.59 -36.97 22.49
CA VAL A 645 -37.02 -37.32 22.39
C VAL A 645 -37.79 -36.20 21.72
N LEU A 646 -38.39 -36.52 20.58
CA LEU A 646 -39.29 -35.64 19.82
C LEU A 646 -40.76 -35.92 20.17
N SER A 647 -41.65 -34.99 19.85
CA SER A 647 -43.10 -35.12 19.98
C SER A 647 -43.69 -36.19 19.05
N ASP A 648 -44.95 -36.59 19.29
CA ASP A 648 -45.64 -37.63 18.50
C ASP A 648 -45.74 -37.30 17.00
N ALA A 649 -45.79 -36.01 16.66
CA ALA A 649 -45.84 -35.54 15.28
C ALA A 649 -44.78 -34.46 15.10
N PRO A 650 -43.50 -34.84 15.01
CA PRO A 650 -42.41 -33.89 15.07
C PRO A 650 -42.37 -33.00 13.82
N THR A 651 -41.93 -31.77 14.02
CA THR A 651 -41.65 -30.84 12.92
C THR A 651 -40.15 -30.68 12.76
N TRP A 652 -39.72 -30.29 11.57
CA TRP A 652 -38.32 -29.96 11.34
C TRP A 652 -37.82 -28.82 12.27
N TRP A 653 -38.67 -27.86 12.62
CA TRP A 653 -38.33 -26.81 13.60
C TRP A 653 -38.10 -27.34 15.01
N GLU A 654 -38.85 -28.37 15.44
CA GLU A 654 -38.60 -29.03 16.72
C GLU A 654 -37.23 -29.72 16.73
N VAL A 655 -36.88 -30.41 15.64
CA VAL A 655 -35.56 -31.05 15.49
C VAL A 655 -34.43 -30.00 15.57
N VAL A 656 -34.59 -28.85 14.89
CA VAL A 656 -33.62 -27.75 14.92
C VAL A 656 -33.41 -27.23 16.34
N ASP A 657 -34.51 -26.92 17.05
CA ASP A 657 -34.44 -26.39 18.41
C ASP A 657 -33.77 -27.39 19.36
N ARG A 658 -34.14 -28.68 19.30
CA ARG A 658 -33.55 -29.73 20.13
C ARG A 658 -32.06 -29.94 19.89
N LEU A 659 -31.63 -29.93 18.62
CA LEU A 659 -30.21 -30.05 18.27
C LEU A 659 -29.42 -28.81 18.73
N PHE A 660 -30.03 -27.63 18.65
CA PHE A 660 -29.41 -26.40 19.16
C PHE A 660 -29.27 -26.41 20.69
N GLU A 661 -30.29 -26.88 21.42
CA GLU A 661 -30.28 -27.00 22.89
C GLU A 661 -29.11 -27.86 23.40
N VAL A 662 -28.77 -28.95 22.69
CA VAL A 662 -27.64 -29.83 23.05
C VAL A 662 -26.29 -29.36 22.48
N GLY A 663 -26.26 -28.24 21.76
CA GLY A 663 -25.04 -27.62 21.23
C GLY A 663 -24.55 -28.13 19.87
N GLU A 664 -25.33 -28.97 19.17
CA GLU A 664 -24.99 -29.52 17.85
C GLU A 664 -25.35 -28.54 16.72
N LEU A 665 -24.64 -27.39 16.67
CA LEU A 665 -24.95 -26.26 15.79
C LEU A 665 -24.92 -26.59 14.28
N HIS A 666 -23.98 -27.44 13.87
CA HIS A 666 -23.85 -27.84 12.46
C HIS A 666 -25.07 -28.64 12.02
N VAL A 667 -25.40 -29.70 12.78
CA VAL A 667 -26.52 -30.59 12.47
C VAL A 667 -27.86 -29.87 12.62
N ALA A 668 -27.99 -28.95 13.58
CA ALA A 668 -29.16 -28.06 13.68
C ALA A 668 -29.33 -27.20 12.40
N SER A 669 -28.23 -26.72 11.82
CA SER A 669 -28.25 -25.98 10.55
C SER A 669 -28.60 -26.87 9.35
N LEU A 670 -28.21 -28.15 9.35
CA LEU A 670 -28.63 -29.13 8.33
C LEU A 670 -30.13 -29.39 8.41
N ALA A 671 -30.65 -29.68 9.61
CA ALA A 671 -32.08 -29.88 9.85
C ALA A 671 -32.93 -28.66 9.41
N GLN A 672 -32.42 -27.44 9.65
CA GLN A 672 -33.15 -26.22 9.29
C GLN A 672 -33.42 -26.08 7.78
N ARG A 673 -32.57 -26.65 6.93
CA ARG A 673 -32.75 -26.61 5.46
C ARG A 673 -34.05 -27.27 5.00
N PHE A 674 -34.54 -28.23 5.79
CA PHE A 674 -35.82 -28.90 5.55
C PHE A 674 -37.01 -28.19 6.22
N ALA A 675 -36.75 -27.33 7.20
CA ALA A 675 -37.77 -26.56 7.90
C ALA A 675 -38.25 -25.32 7.14
N VAL A 676 -37.35 -24.69 6.38
CA VAL A 676 -37.61 -23.45 5.64
C VAL A 676 -38.43 -23.66 4.36
N PRO A 677 -39.08 -22.60 3.82
CA PRO A 677 -39.76 -22.66 2.54
C PRO A 677 -38.83 -23.04 1.38
N LEU A 678 -39.41 -23.59 0.31
CA LEU A 678 -38.79 -23.83 -0.99
C LEU A 678 -39.48 -22.98 -2.07
N VAL A 679 -38.84 -22.83 -3.23
CA VAL A 679 -39.39 -22.08 -4.37
C VAL A 679 -40.73 -22.68 -4.85
N GLU A 680 -40.91 -24.00 -4.74
CA GLU A 680 -42.17 -24.67 -5.10
C GLU A 680 -43.35 -24.28 -4.21
N ASP A 681 -43.09 -23.95 -2.94
CA ASP A 681 -44.13 -23.58 -1.98
C ASP A 681 -44.85 -22.27 -2.37
N LEU A 682 -44.19 -21.42 -3.16
CA LEU A 682 -44.73 -20.15 -3.64
C LEU A 682 -45.99 -20.34 -4.50
N ASN A 683 -46.06 -21.44 -5.27
CA ASN A 683 -47.20 -21.76 -6.11
C ASN A 683 -48.47 -22.04 -5.30
N VAL A 684 -48.32 -22.54 -4.07
CA VAL A 684 -49.42 -22.80 -3.14
C VAL A 684 -49.83 -21.49 -2.47
N VAL A 685 -48.86 -20.72 -1.97
CA VAL A 685 -49.11 -19.52 -1.18
C VAL A 685 -49.74 -18.39 -2.01
N VAL A 686 -49.32 -18.20 -3.26
CA VAL A 686 -49.86 -17.14 -4.13
C VAL A 686 -51.37 -17.23 -4.38
N ARG A 687 -51.98 -18.42 -4.17
CA ARG A 687 -53.42 -18.65 -4.31
C ARG A 687 -54.24 -18.43 -3.04
N LYS A 688 -53.59 -18.12 -1.92
CA LYS A 688 -54.30 -17.84 -0.66
C LYS A 688 -55.11 -16.55 -0.76
N ARG A 689 -56.25 -16.52 -0.06
CA ARG A 689 -57.18 -15.37 -0.05
C ARG A 689 -56.47 -14.06 0.28
N GLN A 690 -55.56 -14.07 1.26
CA GLN A 690 -54.79 -12.90 1.66
C GLN A 690 -54.10 -12.20 0.48
N ILE A 691 -53.55 -12.97 -0.47
CA ILE A 691 -52.85 -12.45 -1.64
C ILE A 691 -53.85 -12.13 -2.77
N GLN A 692 -54.83 -13.01 -2.99
CA GLN A 692 -55.86 -12.84 -4.02
C GLN A 692 -56.72 -11.60 -3.81
N ASP A 693 -57.04 -11.25 -2.56
CA ASP A 693 -57.86 -10.09 -2.22
C ASP A 693 -57.15 -8.77 -2.57
N VAL A 694 -55.81 -8.74 -2.53
CA VAL A 694 -55.00 -7.54 -2.83
C VAL A 694 -54.56 -7.49 -4.30
N HIS A 695 -54.07 -8.61 -4.84
CA HIS A 695 -53.42 -8.66 -6.15
C HIS A 695 -54.16 -9.48 -7.21
N GLY A 696 -55.25 -10.18 -6.88
CA GLY A 696 -55.96 -11.05 -7.83
C GLY A 696 -56.63 -10.31 -9.00
N SER A 697 -56.97 -9.03 -8.80
CA SER A 697 -57.48 -8.14 -9.85
C SER A 697 -56.36 -7.42 -10.63
N ALA A 698 -55.11 -7.44 -10.16
CA ALA A 698 -54.00 -6.79 -10.83
C ALA A 698 -53.73 -7.44 -12.18
N ARG A 699 -53.42 -6.62 -13.19
CA ARG A 699 -53.14 -7.04 -14.56
C ARG A 699 -51.78 -6.51 -14.99
N THR A 700 -51.07 -7.31 -15.77
CA THR A 700 -49.82 -6.87 -16.42
C THR A 700 -50.14 -6.00 -17.65
N GLY A 701 -49.11 -5.39 -18.26
CA GLY A 701 -49.28 -4.58 -19.47
C GLY A 701 -49.87 -5.34 -20.67
N THR A 702 -49.85 -6.69 -20.64
CA THR A 702 -50.44 -7.55 -21.67
C THR A 702 -51.91 -7.90 -21.40
N GLY A 703 -52.47 -7.54 -20.24
CA GLY A 703 -53.82 -7.88 -19.82
C GLY A 703 -53.96 -9.22 -19.08
N GLU A 704 -52.89 -10.02 -18.96
CA GLU A 704 -52.86 -11.22 -18.12
C GLU A 704 -52.91 -10.87 -16.63
N ALA A 705 -53.51 -11.74 -15.80
CA ALA A 705 -53.50 -11.59 -14.35
C ALA A 705 -52.09 -11.74 -13.78
N LEU A 706 -51.67 -10.80 -12.94
CA LEU A 706 -50.31 -10.75 -12.40
C LEU A 706 -49.94 -12.03 -11.63
N VAL A 707 -50.89 -12.57 -10.87
CA VAL A 707 -50.71 -13.83 -10.12
C VAL A 707 -50.48 -15.03 -11.05
N ASP A 708 -51.21 -15.11 -12.16
CA ASP A 708 -51.06 -16.20 -13.12
C ASP A 708 -49.70 -16.13 -13.83
N VAL A 709 -49.26 -14.91 -14.16
CA VAL A 709 -47.92 -14.67 -14.72
C VAL A 709 -46.84 -15.11 -13.73
N PHE A 710 -46.95 -14.70 -12.45
CA PHE A 710 -46.01 -15.10 -11.42
C PHE A 710 -45.93 -16.62 -11.28
N GLN A 711 -47.08 -17.30 -11.14
CA GLN A 711 -47.13 -18.74 -10.99
C GLN A 711 -46.53 -19.48 -12.20
N ARG A 712 -46.80 -19.01 -13.42
CA ARG A 712 -46.23 -19.54 -14.65
C ARG A 712 -44.70 -19.38 -14.67
N MET A 713 -44.18 -18.24 -14.24
CA MET A 713 -42.74 -17.99 -14.18
C MET A 713 -42.05 -18.86 -13.12
N ILE A 714 -42.63 -19.00 -11.93
CA ILE A 714 -42.08 -19.90 -10.89
C ILE A 714 -42.08 -21.35 -11.37
N SER A 715 -43.16 -21.81 -12.01
CA SER A 715 -43.24 -23.18 -12.55
C SER A 715 -42.21 -23.43 -13.66
N SER A 716 -41.99 -22.44 -14.54
CA SER A 716 -40.94 -22.49 -15.56
C SER A 716 -39.56 -22.56 -14.92
N ALA A 717 -39.29 -21.73 -13.90
CA ALA A 717 -38.03 -21.70 -13.20
C ALA A 717 -37.68 -23.02 -12.50
N LEU A 718 -38.66 -23.70 -11.90
CA LEU A 718 -38.46 -25.02 -11.29
C LEU A 718 -38.11 -26.12 -12.31
N THR A 719 -38.58 -25.96 -13.55
CA THR A 719 -38.27 -26.89 -14.65
C THR A 719 -36.88 -26.61 -15.23
N GLU A 720 -36.51 -25.35 -15.38
CA GLU A 720 -35.27 -24.91 -16.04
C GLU A 720 -34.06 -24.92 -15.10
N TYR A 721 -34.25 -24.53 -13.84
CA TYR A 721 -33.18 -24.32 -12.86
C TYR A 721 -33.23 -25.38 -11.75
N SER A 722 -32.69 -26.55 -12.04
CA SER A 722 -32.67 -27.69 -11.09
C SER A 722 -32.01 -27.36 -9.74
N ILE A 723 -31.11 -26.37 -9.72
CA ILE A 723 -30.42 -25.86 -8.53
C ILE A 723 -31.37 -25.26 -7.46
N LEU A 724 -32.61 -24.89 -7.84
CA LEU A 724 -33.58 -24.26 -6.95
C LEU A 724 -34.65 -25.22 -6.41
N THR A 725 -34.58 -26.50 -6.76
CA THR A 725 -35.72 -27.43 -6.62
C THR A 725 -35.76 -28.21 -5.31
N ILE A 726 -34.67 -28.23 -4.55
CA ILE A 726 -34.54 -29.03 -3.32
C ILE A 726 -33.84 -28.22 -2.23
N PRO A 727 -33.88 -28.66 -0.95
CA PRO A 727 -33.11 -28.04 0.13
C PRO A 727 -31.62 -27.90 -0.20
N THR A 728 -30.96 -26.91 0.39
CA THR A 728 -29.56 -26.58 0.13
C THR A 728 -28.64 -27.78 0.33
N ARG A 729 -27.91 -28.16 -0.73
CA ARG A 729 -26.83 -29.15 -0.68
C ARG A 729 -25.46 -28.53 -0.87
N PHE A 730 -25.39 -27.40 -1.58
CA PHE A 730 -24.17 -26.63 -1.76
C PHE A 730 -23.91 -25.74 -0.55
N ASP A 731 -22.94 -26.12 0.28
CA ASP A 731 -22.53 -25.34 1.45
C ASP A 731 -21.03 -25.07 1.43
N ILE A 732 -20.66 -23.84 1.81
CA ILE A 732 -19.27 -23.41 1.98
C ILE A 732 -18.81 -23.52 3.45
N GLY A 733 -19.71 -23.85 4.37
CA GLY A 733 -19.42 -24.10 5.78
C GLY A 733 -18.79 -22.89 6.47
N ASP A 734 -17.73 -23.14 7.24
CA ASP A 734 -16.94 -22.14 7.95
C ASP A 734 -15.77 -21.57 7.14
N SER A 735 -15.73 -21.86 5.83
CA SER A 735 -14.69 -21.37 4.94
C SER A 735 -14.57 -19.85 4.99
N ARG A 736 -13.33 -19.38 4.92
CA ARG A 736 -12.99 -17.96 5.03
C ARG A 736 -12.52 -17.36 3.73
N VAL A 737 -11.70 -18.09 2.96
CA VAL A 737 -11.24 -17.64 1.65
C VAL A 737 -11.86 -18.57 0.61
N VAL A 738 -12.90 -18.09 -0.07
CA VAL A 738 -13.70 -18.91 -0.97
C VAL A 738 -13.68 -18.31 -2.36
N SER A 739 -13.37 -19.16 -3.35
CA SER A 739 -13.59 -18.88 -4.76
C SER A 739 -14.68 -19.79 -5.30
N LEU A 740 -15.70 -19.15 -5.88
CA LEU A 740 -16.79 -19.82 -6.56
C LEU A 740 -16.67 -19.56 -8.05
N ASP A 741 -16.25 -20.59 -8.79
CA ASP A 741 -16.24 -20.60 -10.24
C ASP A 741 -17.66 -20.82 -10.76
N ILE A 742 -18.22 -19.80 -11.40
CA ILE A 742 -19.59 -19.82 -11.93
C ILE A 742 -19.65 -20.06 -13.44
N ASP A 743 -18.52 -20.27 -14.14
CA ASP A 743 -18.48 -20.31 -15.61
C ASP A 743 -19.40 -21.39 -16.21
N GLU A 744 -19.44 -22.57 -15.60
CA GLU A 744 -20.30 -23.68 -16.05
C GLU A 744 -21.81 -23.41 -15.78
N ALA A 745 -22.13 -22.60 -14.77
CA ALA A 745 -23.50 -22.25 -14.42
C ALA A 745 -24.01 -20.96 -15.08
N ALA A 746 -23.11 -20.07 -15.52
CA ALA A 746 -23.40 -18.75 -16.07
C ALA A 746 -23.11 -18.69 -17.60
N PRO A 747 -23.99 -19.25 -18.44
CA PRO A 747 -23.78 -19.34 -19.88
C PRO A 747 -23.77 -17.96 -20.54
N LYS A 748 -23.03 -17.82 -21.65
CA LYS A 748 -23.17 -16.68 -22.57
C LYS A 748 -24.21 -16.99 -23.64
N GLY A 749 -24.92 -15.97 -24.13
CA GLY A 749 -25.82 -16.14 -25.26
C GLY A 749 -26.96 -15.15 -25.26
N GLY A 750 -28.09 -15.54 -25.87
CA GLY A 750 -29.30 -14.72 -25.91
C GLY A 750 -30.01 -14.61 -24.56
N ALA A 751 -31.19 -13.99 -24.57
CA ALA A 751 -31.94 -13.63 -23.36
C ALA A 751 -32.11 -14.73 -22.27
N PRO A 752 -32.32 -16.03 -22.59
CA PRO A 752 -32.37 -17.08 -21.56
C PRO A 752 -31.05 -17.21 -20.78
N ALA A 753 -29.92 -17.15 -21.47
CA ALA A 753 -28.59 -17.28 -20.87
C ALA A 753 -28.25 -16.06 -20.00
N GLU A 754 -28.67 -14.86 -20.42
CA GLU A 754 -28.53 -13.62 -19.64
C GLU A 754 -29.33 -13.70 -18.32
N LYS A 755 -30.58 -14.18 -18.38
CA LYS A 755 -31.41 -14.39 -17.19
C LYS A 755 -30.80 -15.43 -16.24
N GLN A 756 -30.34 -16.56 -16.76
CA GLN A 756 -29.67 -17.59 -15.97
C GLN A 756 -28.41 -17.04 -15.29
N THR A 757 -27.59 -16.30 -16.03
CA THR A 757 -26.39 -15.64 -15.50
C THR A 757 -26.76 -14.70 -14.34
N ALA A 758 -27.82 -13.89 -14.48
CA ALA A 758 -28.31 -13.02 -13.41
C ALA A 758 -28.58 -13.79 -12.11
N LEU A 759 -29.32 -14.90 -12.22
CA LEU A 759 -29.70 -15.74 -11.09
C LEU A 759 -28.46 -16.35 -10.43
N VAL A 760 -27.51 -16.82 -11.23
CA VAL A 760 -26.25 -17.39 -10.72
C VAL A 760 -25.42 -16.36 -9.97
N TYR A 761 -25.26 -15.15 -10.50
CA TYR A 761 -24.55 -14.07 -9.78
C TYR A 761 -25.22 -13.75 -8.44
N MET A 762 -26.56 -13.66 -8.42
CA MET A 762 -27.31 -13.40 -7.18
C MET A 762 -27.15 -14.54 -6.15
N LEU A 763 -27.27 -15.81 -6.59
CA LEU A 763 -27.09 -16.99 -5.73
C LEU A 763 -25.65 -17.10 -5.21
N ALA A 764 -24.67 -16.90 -6.08
CA ALA A 764 -23.25 -16.91 -5.73
C ALA A 764 -22.93 -15.84 -4.67
N ARG A 765 -23.38 -14.60 -4.89
CA ARG A 765 -23.24 -13.52 -3.91
C ARG A 765 -23.93 -13.86 -2.60
N PHE A 766 -25.15 -14.41 -2.65
CA PHE A 766 -25.89 -14.81 -1.45
C PHE A 766 -25.12 -15.84 -0.61
N VAL A 767 -24.71 -16.96 -1.23
CA VAL A 767 -23.97 -18.01 -0.52
C VAL A 767 -22.67 -17.48 0.08
N LEU A 768 -21.94 -16.65 -0.66
CA LEU A 768 -20.63 -16.17 -0.23
C LEU A 768 -20.68 -15.03 0.79
N ALA A 769 -21.69 -14.16 0.73
CA ALA A 769 -21.70 -12.89 1.45
C ALA A 769 -22.93 -12.61 2.33
N ARG A 770 -23.89 -13.54 2.48
CA ARG A 770 -25.10 -13.32 3.31
C ARG A 770 -24.79 -12.85 4.74
N ASP A 771 -23.72 -13.36 5.34
CA ASP A 771 -23.33 -13.01 6.71
C ASP A 771 -22.62 -11.65 6.83
N PHE A 772 -22.18 -11.04 5.72
CA PHE A 772 -21.28 -9.89 5.77
C PHE A 772 -21.95 -8.63 6.34
N TYR A 773 -23.27 -8.54 6.22
CA TYR A 773 -24.09 -7.36 6.52
C TYR A 773 -24.91 -7.50 7.80
N LEU A 774 -24.64 -8.50 8.65
CA LEU A 774 -25.31 -8.66 9.95
C LEU A 774 -24.79 -7.64 10.98
N ASN A 775 -25.68 -6.97 11.73
CA ASN A 775 -25.38 -6.11 12.90
C ASN A 775 -25.97 -6.64 14.21
N GLU A 776 -25.61 -5.98 15.30
CA GLU A 776 -26.21 -6.19 16.61
C GLU A 776 -27.71 -5.84 16.63
N ASP A 777 -28.17 -4.87 15.83
CA ASP A 777 -29.58 -4.47 15.80
C ASP A 777 -30.50 -5.63 15.36
N VAL A 778 -30.07 -6.44 14.39
CA VAL A 778 -30.84 -7.61 13.93
C VAL A 778 -30.89 -8.75 14.95
N VAL A 779 -30.00 -8.78 15.96
CA VAL A 779 -30.03 -9.81 17.01
C VAL A 779 -31.36 -9.77 17.77
N ASN A 780 -31.93 -8.59 17.97
CA ASN A 780 -33.24 -8.45 18.63
C ASN A 780 -34.39 -9.05 17.83
N LEU A 781 -34.23 -9.16 16.51
CA LEU A 781 -35.19 -9.79 15.60
C LEU A 781 -35.08 -11.32 15.58
N MET A 782 -34.00 -11.87 16.15
CA MET A 782 -33.78 -13.31 16.25
C MET A 782 -34.49 -13.91 17.47
N PRO A 783 -34.88 -15.19 17.44
CA PRO A 783 -35.51 -15.86 18.57
C PRO A 783 -34.63 -15.84 19.82
N GLU A 784 -35.25 -15.69 20.99
CA GLU A 784 -34.57 -15.39 22.25
C GLU A 784 -33.46 -16.39 22.61
N ASP A 785 -33.74 -17.68 22.49
CA ASP A 785 -32.81 -18.77 22.81
C ASP A 785 -31.54 -18.73 21.93
N TYR A 786 -31.65 -18.19 20.72
CA TYR A 786 -30.57 -18.12 19.74
C TYR A 786 -29.76 -16.83 19.82
N ARG A 787 -30.27 -15.78 20.50
CA ARG A 787 -29.64 -14.45 20.52
C ARG A 787 -28.21 -14.46 21.02
N ARG A 788 -27.91 -15.26 22.05
CA ARG A 788 -26.55 -15.35 22.61
C ARG A 788 -25.56 -15.91 21.60
N HIS A 789 -25.94 -16.96 20.87
CA HIS A 789 -25.13 -17.55 19.82
C HIS A 789 -24.86 -16.52 18.71
N HIS A 790 -25.92 -15.88 18.21
CA HIS A 790 -25.81 -14.91 17.12
C HIS A 790 -25.07 -13.65 17.51
N SER A 791 -25.28 -13.12 18.71
CA SER A 791 -24.55 -11.95 19.21
C SER A 791 -23.04 -12.17 19.19
N LYS A 792 -22.58 -13.34 19.69
CA LYS A 792 -21.15 -13.70 19.64
C LYS A 792 -20.64 -13.83 18.21
N ARG A 793 -21.39 -14.52 17.34
CA ARG A 793 -21.04 -14.71 15.93
C ARG A 793 -20.94 -13.39 15.17
N ILE A 794 -21.92 -12.51 15.34
CA ILE A 794 -22.01 -11.22 14.64
C ILE A 794 -20.94 -10.24 15.14
N SER A 795 -20.69 -10.19 16.45
CA SER A 795 -19.60 -9.38 17.01
C SER A 795 -18.25 -9.76 16.40
N ALA A 796 -17.94 -11.07 16.34
CA ALA A 796 -16.73 -11.56 15.69
C ALA A 796 -16.67 -11.23 14.19
N LEU A 797 -17.80 -11.25 13.49
CA LEU A 797 -17.89 -10.86 12.08
C LEU A 797 -17.66 -9.36 11.86
N ARG A 798 -18.07 -8.49 12.78
CA ARG A 798 -17.92 -7.03 12.63
C ARG A 798 -16.48 -6.55 12.78
N GLU A 799 -15.70 -7.21 13.61
CA GLU A 799 -14.31 -6.83 13.88
C GLU A 799 -13.35 -7.14 12.72
N MET A 800 -13.72 -8.05 11.83
CA MET A 800 -12.87 -8.49 10.75
C MET A 800 -13.24 -7.83 9.42
N PRO A 801 -12.25 -7.32 8.68
CA PRO A 801 -12.42 -6.93 7.29
C PRO A 801 -12.91 -8.11 6.44
N LYS A 802 -13.79 -7.78 5.50
CA LYS A 802 -14.35 -8.73 4.52
C LYS A 802 -14.04 -8.20 3.13
N LYS A 803 -13.92 -9.09 2.15
CA LYS A 803 -13.73 -8.70 0.75
C LYS A 803 -14.65 -9.47 -0.18
N ILE A 804 -15.29 -8.77 -1.11
CA ILE A 804 -16.03 -9.33 -2.24
C ILE A 804 -15.24 -8.97 -3.51
N VAL A 805 -14.90 -9.97 -4.30
CA VAL A 805 -14.24 -9.82 -5.59
C VAL A 805 -15.17 -10.38 -6.66
N MET A 806 -15.49 -9.58 -7.67
CA MET A 806 -16.26 -10.00 -8.83
C MET A 806 -15.39 -9.87 -10.08
N ASP A 807 -14.85 -10.99 -10.57
CA ASP A 807 -14.15 -11.01 -11.85
C ASP A 807 -15.13 -11.13 -13.03
N GLU A 808 -14.65 -10.70 -14.20
CA GLU A 808 -15.42 -10.64 -15.45
C GLU A 808 -16.75 -9.87 -15.29
N PHE A 809 -16.73 -8.76 -14.56
CA PHE A 809 -17.92 -7.99 -14.17
C PHE A 809 -18.80 -7.53 -15.36
N HIS A 810 -18.23 -7.38 -16.56
CA HIS A 810 -18.99 -7.12 -17.80
C HIS A 810 -20.10 -8.13 -18.10
N ARG A 811 -20.02 -9.36 -17.56
CA ARG A 811 -21.09 -10.37 -17.70
C ARG A 811 -22.44 -9.88 -17.15
N THR A 812 -22.42 -8.91 -16.24
CA THR A 812 -23.62 -8.32 -15.62
C THR A 812 -24.26 -7.19 -16.45
N LYS A 813 -23.68 -6.81 -17.60
CA LYS A 813 -24.12 -5.62 -18.36
C LYS A 813 -25.57 -5.70 -18.84
N ALA A 814 -26.07 -6.90 -19.12
CA ALA A 814 -27.44 -7.13 -19.56
C ALA A 814 -28.44 -7.28 -18.40
N THR A 815 -27.98 -7.20 -17.15
CA THR A 815 -28.74 -7.59 -15.96
C THR A 815 -28.76 -6.48 -14.89
N PRO A 816 -29.63 -5.47 -15.05
CA PRO A 816 -29.72 -4.31 -14.15
C PRO A 816 -29.88 -4.69 -12.68
N GLN A 817 -30.67 -5.72 -12.37
CA GLN A 817 -30.96 -6.14 -11.00
C GLN A 817 -29.72 -6.63 -10.24
N VAL A 818 -28.74 -7.24 -10.94
CA VAL A 818 -27.46 -7.63 -10.35
C VAL A 818 -26.63 -6.39 -10.06
N ARG A 819 -26.61 -5.43 -10.99
CA ARG A 819 -25.88 -4.16 -10.84
C ARG A 819 -26.46 -3.32 -9.70
N ASP A 820 -27.78 -3.28 -9.56
CA ASP A 820 -28.47 -2.63 -8.43
C ASP A 820 -28.05 -3.23 -7.09
N GLN A 821 -27.94 -4.57 -7.02
CA GLN A 821 -27.43 -5.23 -5.81
C GLN A 821 -25.98 -4.86 -5.51
N VAL A 822 -25.12 -4.80 -6.53
CA VAL A 822 -23.73 -4.36 -6.37
C VAL A 822 -23.67 -2.89 -5.93
N MET A 823 -24.53 -2.02 -6.44
CA MET A 823 -24.61 -0.63 -5.99
C MET A 823 -24.98 -0.51 -4.51
N ILE A 824 -25.88 -1.36 -4.00
CA ILE A 824 -26.16 -1.46 -2.56
C ILE A 824 -24.89 -1.84 -1.80
N ASP A 825 -24.15 -2.84 -2.29
CA ASP A 825 -22.90 -3.29 -1.67
C ASP A 825 -21.87 -2.15 -1.63
N LEU A 826 -21.71 -1.40 -2.72
CA LEU A 826 -20.80 -0.26 -2.79
C LEU A 826 -21.19 0.85 -1.80
N ARG A 827 -22.49 1.16 -1.67
CA ARG A 827 -22.98 2.23 -0.79
C ARG A 827 -22.91 1.85 0.69
N GLU A 828 -23.14 0.59 1.02
CA GLU A 828 -23.21 0.13 2.40
C GLU A 828 -21.90 -0.49 2.90
N GLY A 829 -21.04 -0.98 2.01
CA GLY A 829 -19.85 -1.77 2.35
C GLY A 829 -18.94 -1.11 3.39
N ARG A 830 -18.77 0.21 3.33
CA ARG A 830 -18.02 0.99 4.33
C ARG A 830 -18.53 0.78 5.76
N LYS A 831 -19.86 0.79 5.96
CA LYS A 831 -20.48 0.62 7.29
C LYS A 831 -20.17 -0.75 7.88
N TRP A 832 -19.91 -1.73 7.01
CA TRP A 832 -19.77 -3.14 7.35
C TRP A 832 -18.32 -3.66 7.27
N GLY A 833 -17.36 -2.79 6.93
CA GLY A 833 -15.97 -3.18 6.72
C GLY A 833 -15.77 -4.10 5.51
N VAL A 834 -16.64 -3.98 4.49
CA VAL A 834 -16.59 -4.79 3.27
C VAL A 834 -15.84 -4.02 2.18
N HIS A 835 -14.74 -4.61 1.73
CA HIS A 835 -13.96 -4.21 0.57
C HIS A 835 -14.58 -4.84 -0.68
N ILE A 836 -14.85 -4.04 -1.71
CA ILE A 836 -15.44 -4.52 -2.96
C ILE A 836 -14.45 -4.25 -4.09
N ALA A 837 -14.11 -5.28 -4.84
CA ALA A 837 -13.29 -5.21 -6.03
C ALA A 837 -14.08 -5.69 -7.25
N LEU A 838 -14.31 -4.80 -8.21
CA LEU A 838 -14.97 -5.11 -9.48
C LEU A 838 -13.90 -5.16 -10.57
N ALA A 839 -13.75 -6.31 -11.21
CA ALA A 839 -12.73 -6.51 -12.24
C ALA A 839 -13.35 -6.78 -13.60
N SER A 840 -12.92 -6.04 -14.63
CA SER A 840 -13.41 -6.21 -16.00
C SER A 840 -12.33 -5.96 -17.05
N GLN A 841 -12.71 -6.00 -18.33
CA GLN A 841 -11.80 -5.82 -19.46
C GLN A 841 -11.71 -4.36 -19.90
N LEU A 842 -12.84 -3.63 -19.83
CA LEU A 842 -12.97 -2.27 -20.32
C LEU A 842 -13.57 -1.36 -19.23
N LEU A 843 -13.28 -0.05 -19.34
CA LEU A 843 -13.91 0.97 -18.50
C LEU A 843 -15.45 1.00 -18.70
N ASP A 844 -15.93 0.75 -19.92
CA ASP A 844 -17.34 0.77 -20.33
C ASP A 844 -18.18 -0.41 -19.78
N ASP A 845 -17.56 -1.24 -18.94
CA ASP A 845 -18.21 -2.33 -18.24
C ASP A 845 -18.72 -1.90 -16.84
N PHE A 846 -18.27 -0.74 -16.37
CA PHE A 846 -18.71 -0.13 -15.11
C PHE A 846 -19.74 0.99 -15.38
N ASP A 847 -20.71 1.14 -14.48
CA ASP A 847 -21.64 2.26 -14.53
C ASP A 847 -20.97 3.54 -14.01
N ASP A 848 -21.44 4.71 -14.45
CA ASP A 848 -20.90 6.00 -14.04
C ASP A 848 -20.94 6.17 -12.50
N ASP A 849 -22.04 5.76 -11.86
CA ASP A 849 -22.16 5.75 -10.39
C ASP A 849 -21.06 4.89 -9.71
N MET A 850 -20.67 3.76 -10.31
CA MET A 850 -19.60 2.90 -9.77
C MET A 850 -18.23 3.57 -9.91
N VAL A 851 -18.02 4.27 -11.02
CA VAL A 851 -16.81 5.06 -11.29
C VAL A 851 -16.67 6.21 -10.29
N ASP A 852 -17.75 6.95 -10.04
CA ASP A 852 -17.76 8.09 -9.11
C ASP A 852 -17.52 7.67 -7.65
N MET A 853 -17.93 6.45 -7.28
CA MET A 853 -17.74 5.90 -5.94
C MET A 853 -16.37 5.24 -5.73
N ALA A 854 -15.60 4.99 -6.78
CA ALA A 854 -14.33 4.28 -6.70
C ALA A 854 -13.30 5.07 -5.90
N THR A 855 -12.69 4.42 -4.91
CA THR A 855 -11.55 4.96 -4.16
C THR A 855 -10.21 4.44 -4.66
N GLY A 856 -10.22 3.32 -5.38
CA GLY A 856 -9.06 2.80 -6.08
C GLY A 856 -9.44 2.43 -7.51
N VAL A 857 -8.65 2.90 -8.46
CA VAL A 857 -8.76 2.51 -9.87
C VAL A 857 -7.39 2.00 -10.30
N TRP A 858 -7.37 0.75 -10.76
CA TRP A 858 -6.16 0.01 -11.08
C TRP A 858 -6.19 -0.35 -12.57
N ILE A 859 -5.41 0.38 -13.36
CA ILE A 859 -5.39 0.28 -14.82
C ILE A 859 -4.12 -0.44 -15.26
N MET A 860 -4.22 -1.65 -15.79
CA MET A 860 -3.03 -2.39 -16.26
C MET A 860 -2.76 -2.23 -17.75
N GLY A 861 -3.73 -1.71 -18.48
CA GLY A 861 -3.63 -1.47 -19.91
C GLY A 861 -4.93 -0.96 -20.49
N VAL A 862 -4.84 -0.32 -21.66
CA VAL A 862 -6.00 0.10 -22.45
C VAL A 862 -5.85 -0.45 -23.86
N GLY A 863 -6.86 -1.16 -24.35
CA GLY A 863 -6.75 -1.88 -25.63
C GLY A 863 -6.69 -0.97 -26.86
N THR A 864 -7.08 0.31 -26.75
CA THR A 864 -7.10 1.25 -27.89
C THR A 864 -6.82 2.69 -27.45
N GLU A 865 -6.35 3.51 -28.39
CA GLU A 865 -6.17 4.96 -28.24
C GLU A 865 -7.48 5.68 -27.85
N ARG A 866 -8.63 5.21 -28.35
CA ARG A 866 -9.94 5.74 -27.98
C ARG A 866 -10.25 5.47 -26.50
N ALA A 867 -9.97 4.25 -26.02
CA ALA A 867 -10.14 3.89 -24.62
C ALA A 867 -9.20 4.71 -23.71
N ALA A 868 -7.97 4.95 -24.15
CA ALA A 868 -7.01 5.82 -23.45
C ALA A 868 -7.57 7.25 -23.28
N LYS A 869 -8.08 7.85 -24.37
CA LYS A 869 -8.71 9.20 -24.32
C LYS A 869 -9.91 9.23 -23.37
N LYS A 870 -10.76 8.20 -23.40
CA LYS A 870 -11.92 8.13 -22.50
C LYS A 870 -11.50 8.04 -21.04
N ALA A 871 -10.60 7.11 -20.69
CA ALA A 871 -10.10 6.96 -19.34
C ALA A 871 -9.43 8.27 -18.84
N SER A 872 -8.66 8.94 -19.70
CA SER A 872 -8.05 10.24 -19.38
C SER A 872 -9.09 11.31 -19.05
N GLY A 873 -10.21 11.35 -19.77
CA GLY A 873 -11.29 12.31 -19.53
C GLY A 873 -12.10 11.99 -18.28
N VAL A 874 -12.45 10.71 -18.09
CA VAL A 874 -13.26 10.25 -16.94
C VAL A 874 -12.52 10.45 -15.61
N PHE A 875 -11.24 10.09 -15.55
CA PHE A 875 -10.47 10.15 -14.29
C PHE A 875 -9.68 11.45 -14.11
N GLY A 876 -9.71 12.38 -15.07
CA GLY A 876 -8.95 13.63 -15.00
C GLY A 876 -7.44 13.41 -14.89
N LEU A 877 -6.89 12.47 -15.69
CA LEU A 877 -5.49 12.09 -15.64
C LEU A 877 -4.54 13.27 -15.93
N SER A 878 -3.40 13.29 -15.24
CA SER A 878 -2.33 14.24 -15.59
C SER A 878 -1.78 13.96 -17.01
N PRO A 879 -1.14 14.94 -17.67
CA PRO A 879 -0.52 14.68 -18.97
C PRO A 879 0.55 13.57 -18.88
N ALA A 880 1.29 13.50 -17.77
CA ALA A 880 2.22 12.42 -17.48
C ALA A 880 1.54 11.04 -17.40
N ALA A 881 0.45 10.90 -16.65
CA ALA A 881 -0.28 9.64 -16.56
C ALA A 881 -0.94 9.24 -17.87
N ASN A 882 -1.45 10.21 -18.65
CA ASN A 882 -1.98 9.94 -19.99
C ASN A 882 -0.88 9.42 -20.93
N ARG A 883 0.35 9.96 -20.86
CA ARG A 883 1.50 9.41 -21.60
C ARG A 883 1.82 7.97 -21.16
N VAL A 884 1.84 7.70 -19.86
CA VAL A 884 2.07 6.36 -19.30
C VAL A 884 1.03 5.36 -19.79
N LEU A 885 -0.26 5.73 -19.70
CA LEU A 885 -1.40 4.92 -20.13
C LEU A 885 -1.27 4.45 -21.58
N ARG A 886 -0.68 5.29 -22.44
CA ARG A 886 -0.52 5.03 -23.89
C ARG A 886 0.75 4.28 -24.26
N THR A 887 1.81 4.37 -23.44
CA THR A 887 3.17 3.98 -23.87
C THR A 887 3.86 2.95 -22.97
N GLN A 888 3.43 2.82 -21.71
CA GLN A 888 4.16 2.02 -20.71
C GLN A 888 3.35 0.86 -20.15
N LEU A 889 2.02 0.88 -20.26
CA LEU A 889 1.15 -0.19 -19.81
C LEU A 889 1.03 -1.31 -20.86
N ASN A 890 2.16 -1.97 -21.15
CA ASN A 890 2.30 -2.95 -22.24
C ASN A 890 2.14 -4.42 -21.77
N GLY A 891 1.55 -4.63 -20.59
CA GLY A 891 1.43 -5.97 -19.99
C GLY A 891 2.71 -6.47 -19.31
N PRO A 892 2.72 -7.73 -18.83
CA PRO A 892 3.80 -8.29 -18.03
C PRO A 892 5.12 -8.44 -18.80
N GLY A 893 6.24 -8.17 -18.12
CA GLY A 893 7.58 -8.41 -18.66
C GLY A 893 8.59 -8.81 -17.58
N PRO A 894 9.90 -8.87 -17.91
CA PRO A 894 10.95 -9.27 -16.96
C PRO A 894 11.07 -8.37 -15.72
N LYS A 895 10.53 -7.14 -15.79
CA LYS A 895 10.45 -6.20 -14.67
C LYS A 895 9.14 -6.36 -13.87
N GLY A 896 8.33 -7.36 -14.13
CA GLY A 896 6.98 -7.48 -13.56
C GLY A 896 5.91 -6.78 -14.41
N ALA A 897 4.68 -6.72 -13.88
CA ALA A 897 3.53 -6.18 -14.57
C ALA A 897 3.29 -4.69 -14.21
N PRO A 898 3.34 -3.75 -15.18
CA PRO A 898 3.07 -2.34 -14.94
C PRO A 898 1.57 -2.08 -14.78
N PHE A 899 1.21 -1.13 -13.93
CA PHE A 899 -0.14 -0.59 -13.82
C PHE A 899 -0.12 0.88 -13.36
N LEU A 900 -1.13 1.63 -13.77
CA LEU A 900 -1.42 2.97 -13.28
C LEU A 900 -2.43 2.85 -12.13
N ALA A 901 -2.03 3.32 -10.95
CA ALA A 901 -2.87 3.37 -9.76
C ALA A 901 -3.41 4.80 -9.56
N LEU A 902 -4.72 4.93 -9.49
CA LEU A 902 -5.42 6.16 -9.12
C LEU A 902 -6.13 5.92 -7.78
N LEU A 903 -5.73 6.65 -6.75
CA LEU A 903 -6.20 6.39 -5.39
C LEU A 903 -6.76 7.67 -4.79
N ASN A 904 -7.98 7.62 -4.28
CA ASN A 904 -8.56 8.70 -3.52
C ASN A 904 -8.36 8.45 -2.01
N MET A 905 -7.38 9.15 -1.44
CA MET A 905 -6.97 8.99 -0.05
C MET A 905 -7.48 10.16 0.79
N LYS A 906 -7.49 10.01 2.12
CA LYS A 906 -7.84 11.12 3.04
C LYS A 906 -6.91 12.33 2.91
N ASP A 907 -5.67 12.12 2.46
CA ASP A 907 -4.70 13.19 2.23
C ASP A 907 -4.70 13.72 0.78
N GLY A 908 -5.65 13.29 -0.06
CA GLY A 908 -5.83 13.75 -1.43
C GLY A 908 -5.73 12.63 -2.47
N SER A 909 -5.80 13.00 -3.74
CA SER A 909 -5.69 12.05 -4.86
C SER A 909 -4.24 11.70 -5.15
N HIS A 910 -3.98 10.40 -5.33
CA HIS A 910 -2.69 9.85 -5.74
C HIS A 910 -2.79 9.25 -7.14
N GLU A 911 -1.73 9.39 -7.93
CA GLU A 911 -1.62 8.91 -9.31
C GLU A 911 -0.18 8.45 -9.57
N HIS A 912 0.02 7.14 -9.78
CA HIS A 912 1.36 6.55 -9.89
C HIS A 912 1.44 5.39 -10.87
N LEU A 913 2.54 5.35 -11.64
CA LEU A 913 2.96 4.15 -12.37
C LEU A 913 3.72 3.22 -11.43
N LEU A 914 3.16 2.04 -11.21
CA LEU A 914 3.71 1.04 -10.30
C LEU A 914 3.90 -0.29 -11.04
N TYR A 915 4.72 -1.14 -10.45
CA TYR A 915 4.99 -2.49 -10.94
C TYR A 915 4.63 -3.53 -9.88
N ASN A 916 3.88 -4.55 -10.28
CA ASN A 916 3.73 -5.79 -9.52
C ASN A 916 4.86 -6.74 -9.95
N THR A 917 5.89 -6.85 -9.13
CA THR A 917 7.08 -7.68 -9.41
C THR A 917 7.03 -8.91 -8.53
N LEU A 918 6.60 -10.04 -9.07
CA LEU A 918 6.48 -11.29 -8.33
C LEU A 918 7.67 -12.20 -8.58
N GLY A 919 8.06 -12.95 -7.55
CA GLY A 919 9.08 -13.99 -7.68
C GLY A 919 8.59 -15.19 -8.50
N PRO A 920 9.50 -15.99 -9.06
CA PRO A 920 9.15 -17.19 -9.83
C PRO A 920 8.21 -18.18 -9.13
N MET A 921 8.40 -18.48 -7.83
CA MET A 921 7.53 -19.38 -7.06
C MET A 921 6.13 -18.79 -6.90
N GLU A 922 6.01 -17.48 -6.71
CA GLU A 922 4.71 -16.81 -6.67
C GLU A 922 4.00 -16.83 -8.02
N LEU A 923 4.73 -16.60 -9.11
CA LEU A 923 4.19 -16.71 -10.47
C LEU A 923 3.65 -18.12 -10.72
N TRP A 924 4.41 -19.15 -10.33
CA TRP A 924 3.95 -20.54 -10.41
C TRP A 924 2.74 -20.82 -9.51
N ALA A 925 2.69 -20.26 -8.31
CA ALA A 925 1.55 -20.39 -7.41
C ALA A 925 0.28 -19.74 -8.00
N PHE A 926 0.41 -18.60 -8.67
CA PHE A 926 -0.71 -17.87 -9.26
C PHE A 926 -1.01 -18.21 -10.72
N SER A 927 -0.19 -19.04 -11.37
CA SER A 927 -0.41 -19.39 -12.78
C SER A 927 -1.80 -20.01 -12.97
N THR A 928 -2.52 -19.43 -13.94
CA THR A 928 -3.86 -19.81 -14.39
C THR A 928 -3.83 -20.50 -15.75
N ASP A 929 -2.66 -20.61 -16.39
CA ASP A 929 -2.53 -21.34 -17.64
C ASP A 929 -2.84 -22.83 -17.40
N PRO A 930 -3.70 -23.47 -18.20
CA PRO A 930 -4.09 -24.85 -18.00
C PRO A 930 -2.92 -25.85 -18.04
N SER A 931 -1.90 -25.61 -18.87
CA SER A 931 -0.74 -26.49 -19.01
C SER A 931 0.18 -26.34 -17.81
N ASP A 932 0.47 -25.10 -17.41
CA ASP A 932 1.27 -24.82 -16.21
C ASP A 932 0.60 -25.35 -14.94
N ALA A 933 -0.71 -25.13 -14.79
CA ALA A 933 -1.47 -25.63 -13.65
C ALA A 933 -1.43 -27.16 -13.58
N ARG A 934 -1.52 -27.87 -14.71
CA ARG A 934 -1.40 -29.33 -14.77
C ARG A 934 -0.02 -29.82 -14.34
N VAL A 935 1.06 -29.27 -14.91
CA VAL A 935 2.44 -29.62 -14.52
C VAL A 935 2.64 -29.38 -13.02
N ARG A 936 2.22 -28.21 -12.51
CA ARG A 936 2.32 -27.85 -11.10
C ARG A 936 1.57 -28.82 -10.19
N ASN A 937 0.30 -29.08 -10.48
CA ASN A 937 -0.54 -29.94 -9.64
C ASN A 937 -0.01 -31.38 -9.64
N ARG A 938 0.47 -31.87 -10.78
CA ARG A 938 1.08 -33.20 -10.86
C ARG A 938 2.36 -33.29 -10.04
N LEU A 939 3.20 -32.25 -10.10
CA LEU A 939 4.40 -32.17 -9.29
C LEU A 939 4.09 -32.03 -7.79
N TYR A 940 3.01 -31.34 -7.42
CA TYR A 940 2.53 -31.23 -6.03
C TYR A 940 2.23 -32.62 -5.44
N GLU A 941 1.60 -33.50 -6.22
CA GLU A 941 1.31 -34.89 -5.81
C GLU A 941 2.59 -35.72 -5.62
N MET A 942 3.62 -35.50 -6.44
CA MET A 942 4.85 -36.30 -6.44
C MET A 942 5.84 -35.91 -5.33
N VAL A 943 6.08 -34.62 -5.12
CA VAL A 943 7.14 -34.12 -4.22
C VAL A 943 6.66 -33.14 -3.15
N GLY A 944 5.36 -32.84 -3.12
CA GLY A 944 4.76 -31.86 -2.22
C GLY A 944 4.79 -30.42 -2.78
N PRO A 945 3.86 -29.54 -2.36
CA PRO A 945 3.69 -28.20 -2.95
C PRO A 945 4.92 -27.29 -2.86
N LEU A 946 5.62 -27.30 -1.72
CA LEU A 946 6.78 -26.43 -1.48
C LEU A 946 7.95 -26.80 -2.39
N GLU A 947 8.35 -28.07 -2.42
CA GLU A 947 9.47 -28.52 -3.24
C GLU A 947 9.12 -28.43 -4.74
N ALA A 948 7.86 -28.68 -5.11
CA ALA A 948 7.39 -28.52 -6.47
C ALA A 948 7.55 -27.07 -6.97
N ARG A 949 7.08 -26.07 -6.21
CA ARG A 949 7.27 -24.65 -6.57
C ARG A 949 8.75 -24.31 -6.69
N ARG A 950 9.59 -24.79 -5.76
CA ARG A 950 11.04 -24.54 -5.77
C ARG A 950 11.70 -25.07 -7.06
N ARG A 951 11.35 -26.28 -7.48
CA ARG A 951 11.90 -26.89 -8.71
C ARG A 951 11.39 -26.20 -9.98
N LEU A 952 10.11 -25.87 -10.02
CA LEU A 952 9.51 -25.12 -11.12
C LEU A 952 10.12 -23.72 -11.26
N ALA A 953 10.29 -23.00 -10.15
CA ALA A 953 10.96 -21.70 -10.11
C ALA A 953 12.41 -21.77 -10.61
N LYS A 954 13.14 -22.82 -10.22
CA LYS A 954 14.53 -23.04 -10.65
C LYS A 954 14.63 -23.34 -12.14
N GLN A 955 13.76 -24.22 -12.67
CA GLN A 955 13.81 -24.63 -14.09
C GLN A 955 13.19 -23.59 -15.01
N PHE A 956 12.11 -22.94 -14.56
CA PHE A 956 11.31 -21.98 -15.32
C PHE A 956 11.16 -20.67 -14.54
N PRO A 957 12.22 -19.85 -14.47
CA PRO A 957 12.24 -18.62 -13.66
C PRO A 957 11.26 -17.55 -14.14
N ASN A 958 10.77 -17.65 -15.39
CA ASN A 958 9.75 -16.74 -15.91
C ASN A 958 8.31 -17.12 -15.51
N GLY A 959 8.14 -18.22 -14.75
CA GLY A 959 6.84 -18.62 -14.20
C GLY A 959 5.95 -19.44 -15.15
N SER A 960 6.49 -20.00 -16.24
CA SER A 960 5.74 -20.84 -17.19
C SER A 960 6.61 -21.89 -17.87
N ALA A 961 6.06 -23.09 -18.04
CA ALA A 961 6.64 -24.20 -18.79
C ALA A 961 6.03 -24.35 -20.20
N VAL A 962 5.00 -23.56 -20.55
CA VAL A 962 4.31 -23.63 -21.85
C VAL A 962 5.29 -23.65 -23.04
N PRO A 963 6.32 -22.78 -23.13
CA PRO A 963 7.26 -22.82 -24.26
C PRO A 963 8.00 -24.15 -24.40
N GLU A 964 8.35 -24.81 -23.29
CA GLU A 964 9.03 -26.10 -23.30
C GLU A 964 8.07 -27.24 -23.66
N ILE A 965 6.82 -27.17 -23.18
CA ILE A 965 5.76 -28.13 -23.55
C ILE A 965 5.51 -28.08 -25.06
N GLU A 966 5.36 -26.89 -25.63
CA GLU A 966 5.13 -26.73 -27.07
C GLU A 966 6.34 -27.20 -27.90
N ARG A 967 7.56 -26.92 -27.44
CA ARG A 967 8.78 -27.46 -28.06
C ARG A 967 8.79 -28.99 -28.05
N ARG A 968 8.41 -29.64 -26.94
CA ARG A 968 8.37 -31.11 -26.85
C ARG A 968 7.28 -31.70 -27.75
N LYS A 969 6.09 -31.08 -27.80
CA LYS A 969 5.02 -31.48 -28.72
C LYS A 969 5.45 -31.38 -30.18
N ALA A 970 6.08 -30.27 -30.58
CA ALA A 970 6.58 -30.10 -31.93
C ALA A 970 7.59 -31.20 -32.32
N ARG A 971 8.52 -31.54 -31.41
CA ARG A 971 9.49 -32.61 -31.62
C ARG A 971 8.85 -34.00 -31.79
N LEU A 972 7.79 -34.30 -31.02
CA LEU A 972 7.07 -35.57 -31.17
C LEU A 972 6.27 -35.64 -32.48
N ALA A 973 5.68 -34.52 -32.90
CA ALA A 973 5.00 -34.41 -34.18
C ALA A 973 5.96 -34.63 -35.37
N GLU A 974 7.18 -34.09 -35.31
CA GLU A 974 8.25 -34.35 -36.29
C GLU A 974 8.68 -35.83 -36.35
N GLN A 975 8.49 -36.58 -35.26
CA GLN A 975 8.84 -38.00 -35.14
C GLN A 975 7.68 -38.95 -35.54
N GLY A 976 6.55 -38.42 -36.00
CA GLY A 976 5.41 -39.21 -36.49
C GLY A 976 4.50 -39.78 -35.40
N ALA A 977 4.58 -39.26 -34.17
CA ALA A 977 3.66 -39.62 -33.08
C ALA A 977 2.33 -38.87 -33.19
N ASN A 978 1.22 -39.51 -32.80
CA ASN A 978 -0.13 -38.94 -32.91
C ASN A 978 -0.42 -37.87 -31.83
N HIS A 979 -1.38 -36.99 -32.13
CA HIS A 979 -1.74 -35.81 -31.33
C HIS A 979 -2.25 -36.08 -29.89
N ASP A 980 -2.56 -37.33 -29.52
CA ASP A 980 -3.04 -37.73 -28.18
C ASP A 980 -1.92 -37.80 -27.11
N ASP A 981 -0.64 -37.69 -27.49
CA ASP A 981 0.51 -37.74 -26.56
C ASP A 981 0.72 -36.47 -25.71
N GLY A 982 -0.18 -35.47 -25.82
CA GLY A 982 -0.07 -34.21 -25.09
C GLY A 982 -0.11 -34.36 -23.56
N GLU A 983 -0.82 -35.35 -23.03
CA GLU A 983 -0.79 -35.70 -21.61
C GLU A 983 0.52 -36.38 -21.22
N GLY A 984 1.09 -37.21 -22.12
CA GLY A 984 2.40 -37.85 -21.93
C GLY A 984 3.52 -36.83 -21.76
N VAL A 985 3.54 -35.75 -22.56
CA VAL A 985 4.56 -34.69 -22.45
C VAL A 985 4.55 -34.00 -21.08
N ILE A 986 3.35 -33.73 -20.55
CA ILE A 986 3.19 -33.08 -19.24
C ILE A 986 3.62 -34.03 -18.12
N GLU A 987 3.21 -35.30 -18.20
CA GLU A 987 3.58 -36.32 -17.22
C GLU A 987 5.10 -36.57 -17.22
N ASP A 988 5.71 -36.70 -18.40
CA ASP A 988 7.15 -36.88 -18.56
C ASP A 988 7.93 -35.69 -17.98
N LEU A 989 7.48 -34.46 -18.27
CA LEU A 989 8.08 -33.25 -17.71
C LEU A 989 7.95 -33.21 -16.19
N ALA A 990 6.77 -33.54 -15.65
CA ALA A 990 6.56 -33.59 -14.20
C ALA A 990 7.46 -34.66 -13.54
N GLN A 991 7.59 -35.85 -14.15
CA GLN A 991 8.46 -36.91 -13.64
C GLN A 991 9.95 -36.53 -13.71
N GLU A 992 10.38 -35.87 -14.78
CA GLU A 992 11.76 -35.35 -14.92
C GLU A 992 12.06 -34.35 -13.79
N LEU A 993 11.16 -33.38 -13.58
CA LEU A 993 11.29 -32.41 -12.50
C LEU A 993 11.23 -33.08 -11.11
N ALA A 994 10.46 -34.16 -10.95
CA ALA A 994 10.37 -34.91 -9.69
C ALA A 994 11.65 -35.71 -9.38
N ARG A 995 12.47 -36.07 -10.39
CA ARG A 995 13.73 -36.79 -10.18
C ARG A 995 14.90 -35.89 -9.76
N GLY A 996 14.82 -34.58 -10.03
CA GLY A 996 15.71 -33.55 -9.46
C GLY A 996 16.71 -32.97 -10.44
#